data_AF-A0A7C3K2N3-F1
#
_entry.id   AF-A0A7C3K2N3-F1
#
_cell.length_a   1.000
_cell.length_b   1.000
_cell.length_c   1.000
_cell.angle_alpha   90.00
_cell.angle_beta   90.00
_cell.angle_gamma   90.00
#
_symmetry.space_group_name_H-M   'P 1'
#
loop_
_entity.id
_entity.type
_entity.pdbx_description
1 polymer ?
#
loop_
_entity_poly.entity_id
_entity_poly.type
_entity_poly.pdbx_seq_one_letter_code
_entity_poly.pdbx_strand_id
1 'polypeptide(L)'
;MGSEALYLGIDVGSVSANTVILNDRQEVLEEHYTRLKGQPLQTVSNIFEEILRRIPSEKFHSISFTGIGGKLVAELLGGNFVNEIIAQARAIEVFYPQVRTIIDIGGEDSKLILIEEEEGHHKISDFSMNTLCAAGTGSFLDQQASRLGLTIEAFGQLALKSTNPPRIAGRCSVFAKSDMIHLQQIATPDYDIVAGLCYALARNFKSNIGKGKIFAKPVSFQGGVAANVGMRKAFLDVLELSEGELIIPIYYASMGAIGAVLVTQKSQEVRKGVKGLTRLHRYIEEHQETETPLKPLCLAPHHLSDRPNGRALCLAGAGQANLKRVGEKSEKIEAYLGLDVGSISTNLVVIDREKKVLAKRYLMTAGRPIEAVRIGLQEIGEEVGERVEIKGVGTTGSGRYLTADFVGADLVRNEITAQATAAIHIDPTVDTIFEIGGQDSKYISLDNGVVIDFEMNKVCAAGTGSFLEEQAEKLDISIKGEFGALALSAKEPARMGERCTVFIESDLIHHQQRGAKKDDLVAGLSYSIVQNYLNRVVGDRRIGDRIFFQGGTAFNRGVVAAFESVLDKKITVPENHDVTGAIGVAILALEERTWERSSFKGFDLSQRRYEQSSFECKGCSNLCLIRKVSVEGEKPLFYGSRCEKYDVIKRTKGSDLPDLFEQREKMLFAPYEGEELLPSHAPEIGIPRILFFHEIFPFWKAFFTELGYRVVLSDPTNKELIRKGVENVVAETCFPVKVSHGHVLNLLEKGVRRIFLPSIVNHKGSHPEIPNNTACPYVQAFPYAVHSSINFEKRQVDVLQPILHFGNGRDDLEKELVDFGERLHRGPKQVKKALERAERFQARFYQSLLHRGKEILDRIEPNEKVMVIVGRPYNSCDSGVNLEIPKKLRDLGVLSVPMDFLPLDSVTPTEEIREMYWRYGQKILAAG
;
A
#
# COMPACT_ATOMS: atom_id res chain seq x y z
N MET A 1 -36.24 51.43 14.59
CA MET A 1 -35.10 50.50 14.73
C MET A 1 -34.91 49.88 13.35
N GLY A 2 -33.86 50.27 12.62
CA GLY A 2 -33.63 49.79 11.25
C GLY A 2 -33.32 48.29 11.26
N SER A 3 -33.86 47.53 10.31
CA SER A 3 -33.56 46.11 10.19
C SER A 3 -32.09 45.93 9.83
N GLU A 4 -31.33 45.29 10.71
CA GLU A 4 -29.94 44.91 10.49
C GLU A 4 -29.83 43.99 9.26
N ALA A 5 -28.96 44.30 8.30
CA ALA A 5 -28.85 43.50 7.10
C ALA A 5 -28.05 42.21 7.38
N LEU A 6 -28.52 41.10 6.82
CA LEU A 6 -27.94 39.78 7.03
C LEU A 6 -27.20 39.30 5.78
N TYR A 7 -26.16 38.51 5.99
CA TYR A 7 -25.35 37.92 4.92
C TYR A 7 -25.23 36.42 5.16
N LEU A 8 -25.53 35.62 4.14
CA LEU A 8 -25.46 34.16 4.20
C LEU A 8 -24.19 33.68 3.48
N GLY A 9 -23.36 32.91 4.16
CA GLY A 9 -22.19 32.24 3.60
C GLY A 9 -22.37 30.74 3.63
N ILE A 10 -22.09 30.05 2.52
CA ILE A 10 -22.09 28.59 2.48
C ILE A 10 -20.83 28.07 1.79
N ASP A 11 -20.03 27.30 2.50
CA ASP A 11 -18.92 26.52 1.94
C ASP A 11 -19.42 25.11 1.61
N VAL A 12 -19.52 24.80 0.32
CA VAL A 12 -19.98 23.49 -0.17
C VAL A 12 -18.75 22.64 -0.51
N GLY A 13 -18.29 21.89 0.49
CA GLY A 13 -17.14 21.00 0.38
C GLY A 13 -17.49 19.62 -0.21
N SER A 14 -16.57 18.66 -0.06
CA SER A 14 -16.76 17.27 -0.47
C SER A 14 -17.60 16.45 0.52
N VAL A 15 -17.45 16.72 1.82
CA VAL A 15 -18.07 15.93 2.90
C VAL A 15 -19.16 16.72 3.63
N SER A 16 -19.06 18.04 3.69
CA SER A 16 -19.99 18.92 4.40
C SER A 16 -20.34 20.19 3.64
N ALA A 17 -21.48 20.77 4.00
CA ALA A 17 -21.84 22.15 3.72
C ALA A 17 -21.77 22.93 5.05
N ASN A 18 -20.91 23.94 5.11
CA ASN A 18 -20.71 24.76 6.31
C ASN A 18 -21.39 26.11 6.09
N THR A 19 -22.36 26.43 6.92
CA THR A 19 -23.28 27.56 6.72
C THR A 19 -23.11 28.58 7.83
N VAL A 20 -23.00 29.86 7.48
CA VAL A 20 -22.88 30.97 8.43
C VAL A 20 -23.80 32.13 8.08
N ILE A 21 -24.32 32.80 9.11
CA ILE A 21 -25.07 34.06 8.97
C ILE A 21 -24.30 35.16 9.69
N LEU A 22 -23.97 36.23 8.98
CA LEU A 22 -23.29 37.41 9.53
C LEU A 22 -24.19 38.65 9.48
N ASN A 23 -23.95 39.62 10.36
CA ASN A 23 -24.52 40.97 10.28
C ASN A 23 -23.57 41.97 9.58
N ASP A 24 -24.02 43.22 9.44
CA ASP A 24 -23.23 44.34 8.89
C ASP A 24 -21.95 44.65 9.69
N ARG A 25 -21.87 44.20 10.95
CA ARG A 25 -20.70 44.38 11.82
C ARG A 25 -19.70 43.24 11.73
N GLN A 26 -19.89 42.29 10.80
CA GLN A 26 -19.05 41.11 10.62
C GLN A 26 -19.10 40.13 11.81
N GLU A 27 -20.13 40.20 12.63
CA GLU A 27 -20.37 39.27 13.73
C GLU A 27 -21.10 38.03 13.21
N VAL A 28 -20.62 36.84 13.56
CA VAL A 28 -21.26 35.56 13.22
C VAL A 28 -22.44 35.33 14.18
N LEU A 29 -23.65 35.26 13.63
CA LEU A 29 -24.90 35.06 14.38
C LEU A 29 -25.31 33.59 14.45
N GLU A 30 -25.11 32.85 13.36
CA GLU A 30 -25.37 31.41 13.27
C GLU A 30 -24.21 30.72 12.54
N GLU A 31 -23.87 29.50 12.98
CA GLU A 31 -22.93 28.59 12.33
C GLU A 31 -23.52 27.18 12.36
N HIS A 32 -23.51 26.48 11.22
CA HIS A 32 -24.00 25.11 11.09
C HIS A 32 -23.05 24.28 10.23
N TYR A 33 -22.73 23.06 10.70
CA TYR A 33 -21.96 22.06 9.96
C TYR A 33 -22.90 20.90 9.56
N THR A 34 -23.15 20.72 8.26
CA THR A 34 -24.09 19.71 7.76
C THR A 34 -23.38 18.72 6.82
N ARG A 35 -23.43 17.41 7.12
CA ARG A 35 -22.85 16.36 6.25
C ARG A 35 -23.68 16.20 4.97
N LEU A 36 -23.02 16.11 3.81
CA LEU A 36 -23.66 16.05 2.49
C LEU A 36 -24.21 14.66 2.12
N LYS A 37 -23.63 13.59 2.68
CA LYS A 37 -24.01 12.19 2.42
C LYS A 37 -24.17 11.84 0.92
N GLY A 38 -23.26 12.36 0.10
CA GLY A 38 -23.26 12.15 -1.35
C GLY A 38 -24.37 12.87 -2.12
N GLN A 39 -25.10 13.79 -1.49
CA GLN A 39 -26.18 14.57 -2.11
C GLN A 39 -25.99 16.08 -1.88
N PRO A 40 -24.95 16.70 -2.46
CA PRO A 40 -24.60 18.11 -2.23
C PRO A 40 -25.76 19.06 -2.55
N LEU A 41 -26.34 18.94 -3.75
CA LEU A 41 -27.39 19.84 -4.21
C LEU A 41 -28.68 19.72 -3.37
N GLN A 42 -29.08 18.49 -3.03
CA GLN A 42 -30.25 18.26 -2.18
C GLN A 42 -30.04 18.78 -0.76
N THR A 43 -28.85 18.54 -0.18
CA THR A 43 -28.51 19.01 1.16
C THR A 43 -28.53 20.52 1.23
N VAL A 44 -27.93 21.20 0.25
CA VAL A 44 -27.97 22.67 0.17
C VAL A 44 -29.40 23.17 -0.02
N SER A 45 -30.23 22.49 -0.82
CA SER A 45 -31.66 22.82 -0.97
C SER A 45 -32.38 22.78 0.39
N ASN A 46 -32.18 21.71 1.16
CA ASN A 46 -32.77 21.54 2.49
C ASN A 46 -32.31 22.63 3.47
N ILE A 47 -31.00 22.95 3.48
CA ILE A 47 -30.44 24.03 4.31
C ILE A 47 -31.10 25.37 3.97
N PHE A 48 -31.23 25.68 2.67
CA PHE A 48 -31.88 26.91 2.23
C PHE A 48 -33.35 26.96 2.62
N GLU A 49 -34.10 25.87 2.45
CA GLU A 49 -35.49 25.81 2.88
C GLU A 49 -35.65 26.05 4.38
N GLU A 50 -34.78 25.44 5.21
CA GLU A 50 -34.80 25.62 6.65
C GLU A 50 -34.55 27.08 7.04
N ILE A 51 -33.54 27.72 6.43
CA ILE A 51 -33.21 29.12 6.69
C ILE A 51 -34.36 30.02 6.26
N LEU A 52 -34.92 29.83 5.06
CA LEU A 52 -35.99 30.66 4.52
C LEU A 52 -37.32 30.49 5.27
N ARG A 53 -37.55 29.37 5.96
CA ARG A 53 -38.68 29.21 6.90
C ARG A 53 -38.55 30.10 8.14
N ARG A 54 -37.32 30.39 8.58
CA ARG A 54 -37.03 31.19 9.79
C ARG A 54 -36.78 32.66 9.47
N ILE A 55 -36.12 32.96 8.36
CA ILE A 55 -35.64 34.29 7.97
C ILE A 55 -36.11 34.58 6.53
N PRO A 56 -36.97 35.59 6.31
CA PRO A 56 -37.42 35.97 4.97
C PRO A 56 -36.24 36.34 4.06
N SER A 57 -36.32 35.98 2.79
CA SER A 57 -35.26 36.22 1.78
C SER A 57 -34.87 37.69 1.64
N GLU A 58 -35.79 38.61 1.91
CA GLU A 58 -35.58 40.06 1.78
C GLU A 58 -34.62 40.62 2.84
N LYS A 59 -34.39 39.89 3.94
CA LYS A 59 -33.43 40.28 4.97
C LYS A 59 -31.98 40.00 4.58
N PHE A 60 -31.76 39.11 3.62
CA PHE A 60 -30.41 38.78 3.16
C PHE A 60 -29.95 39.77 2.08
N HIS A 61 -28.92 40.56 2.40
CA HIS A 61 -28.32 41.48 1.45
C HIS A 61 -27.61 40.73 0.32
N SER A 62 -26.81 39.72 0.67
CA SER A 62 -26.16 38.84 -0.28
C SER A 62 -26.04 37.42 0.25
N ILE A 63 -25.86 36.50 -0.69
CA ILE A 63 -25.52 35.11 -0.43
C ILE A 63 -24.19 34.85 -1.13
N SER A 64 -23.26 34.25 -0.41
CA SER A 64 -21.91 33.94 -0.86
C SER A 64 -21.64 32.46 -0.73
N PHE A 65 -20.98 31.89 -1.73
CA PHE A 65 -20.63 30.48 -1.80
C PHE A 65 -19.14 30.31 -2.00
N THR A 66 -18.58 29.26 -1.41
CA THR A 66 -17.21 28.80 -1.70
C THR A 66 -17.16 27.27 -1.68
N GLY A 67 -15.96 26.71 -1.79
CA GLY A 67 -15.74 25.27 -1.85
C GLY A 67 -16.01 24.69 -3.24
N ILE A 68 -15.69 23.41 -3.40
CA ILE A 68 -15.70 22.70 -4.68
C ILE A 68 -17.10 22.62 -5.33
N GLY A 69 -18.16 22.56 -4.51
CA GLY A 69 -19.55 22.53 -4.96
C GLY A 69 -20.20 23.92 -5.05
N GLY A 70 -19.53 24.96 -4.53
CA GLY A 70 -20.11 26.28 -4.34
C GLY A 70 -20.45 26.98 -5.64
N LYS A 71 -19.68 26.76 -6.71
CA LYS A 71 -19.85 27.47 -7.98
C LYS A 71 -21.18 27.16 -8.66
N LEU A 72 -21.51 25.88 -8.83
CA LEU A 72 -22.77 25.44 -9.44
C LEU A 72 -23.96 25.92 -8.62
N VAL A 73 -23.89 25.77 -7.30
CA VAL A 73 -24.93 26.22 -6.38
C VAL A 73 -25.14 27.74 -6.47
N ALA A 74 -24.07 28.53 -6.52
CA ALA A 74 -24.15 29.98 -6.66
C ALA A 74 -24.85 30.39 -7.97
N GLU A 75 -24.58 29.70 -9.06
CA GLU A 75 -25.23 29.94 -10.36
C GLU A 75 -26.73 29.62 -10.31
N LEU A 76 -27.12 28.51 -9.67
CA LEU A 76 -28.51 28.08 -9.56
C LEU A 76 -29.34 28.99 -8.64
N LEU A 77 -28.79 29.40 -7.49
CA LEU A 77 -29.47 30.22 -6.50
C LEU A 77 -29.30 31.73 -6.71
N GLY A 78 -28.46 32.12 -7.68
CA GLY A 78 -28.19 33.52 -8.00
C GLY A 78 -27.28 34.24 -7.01
N GLY A 79 -26.47 33.51 -6.24
CA GLY A 79 -25.49 34.05 -5.30
C GLY A 79 -24.15 34.41 -5.94
N ASN A 80 -23.18 34.73 -5.07
CA ASN A 80 -21.82 35.13 -5.41
C ASN A 80 -20.86 33.97 -5.11
N PHE A 81 -20.00 33.58 -6.05
CA PHE A 81 -18.99 32.55 -5.80
C PHE A 81 -17.64 33.20 -5.52
N VAL A 82 -16.99 32.77 -4.44
CA VAL A 82 -15.67 33.25 -4.01
C VAL A 82 -14.70 32.08 -4.01
N ASN A 83 -13.50 32.29 -4.58
CA ASN A 83 -12.44 31.30 -4.53
C ASN A 83 -12.05 31.02 -3.07
N GLU A 84 -11.94 29.75 -2.72
CA GLU A 84 -11.73 29.31 -1.35
C GLU A 84 -10.43 29.83 -0.73
N ILE A 85 -9.32 29.89 -1.48
CA ILE A 85 -8.04 30.41 -0.96
C ILE A 85 -8.20 31.87 -0.56
N ILE A 86 -8.91 32.66 -1.37
CA ILE A 86 -9.20 34.07 -1.10
C ILE A 86 -10.13 34.20 0.11
N ALA A 87 -11.17 33.37 0.18
CA ALA A 87 -12.09 33.37 1.30
C ALA A 87 -11.37 33.06 2.63
N GLN A 88 -10.59 31.99 2.68
CA GLN A 88 -9.84 31.58 3.86
C GLN A 88 -8.86 32.67 4.33
N ALA A 89 -8.08 33.24 3.40
CA ALA A 89 -7.17 34.34 3.71
C ALA A 89 -7.91 35.58 4.25
N ARG A 90 -9.07 35.92 3.66
CA ARG A 90 -9.88 37.07 4.07
C ARG A 90 -10.48 36.89 5.47
N ALA A 91 -10.93 35.69 5.82
CA ALA A 91 -11.43 35.41 7.16
C ALA A 91 -10.32 35.55 8.20
N ILE A 92 -9.12 35.05 7.89
CA ILE A 92 -7.94 35.20 8.77
C ILE A 92 -7.50 36.66 8.91
N GLU A 93 -7.50 37.44 7.83
CA GLU A 93 -7.19 38.88 7.89
C GLU A 93 -8.09 39.64 8.87
N VAL A 94 -9.37 39.29 8.95
CA VAL A 94 -10.34 39.97 9.83
C VAL A 94 -10.25 39.48 11.27
N PHE A 95 -10.25 38.16 11.50
CA PHE A 95 -10.36 37.60 12.85
C PHE A 95 -9.01 37.34 13.54
N TYR A 96 -7.94 37.12 12.77
CA TYR A 96 -6.61 36.72 13.26
C TYR A 96 -5.48 37.38 12.43
N PRO A 97 -5.40 38.74 12.39
CA PRO A 97 -4.46 39.47 11.54
C PRO A 97 -2.97 39.20 11.83
N GLN A 98 -2.65 38.57 12.97
CA GLN A 98 -1.30 38.16 13.31
C GLN A 98 -0.82 36.91 12.55
N VAL A 99 -1.72 36.08 12.01
CA VAL A 99 -1.38 34.80 11.36
C VAL A 99 -0.59 35.03 10.08
N ARG A 100 0.43 34.20 9.82
CA ARG A 100 1.26 34.26 8.61
C ARG A 100 1.22 32.97 7.78
N THR A 101 0.74 31.88 8.34
CA THR A 101 0.54 30.60 7.61
C THR A 101 -0.83 30.04 7.94
N ILE A 102 -1.57 29.60 6.92
CA ILE A 102 -2.84 28.89 7.07
C ILE A 102 -2.65 27.46 6.61
N ILE A 103 -3.01 26.51 7.47
CA ILE A 103 -3.19 25.10 7.17
C ILE A 103 -4.70 24.86 7.20
N ASP A 104 -5.29 24.55 6.06
CA ASP A 104 -6.70 24.18 5.94
C ASP A 104 -6.79 22.72 5.51
N ILE A 105 -7.45 21.87 6.29
CA ILE A 105 -7.63 20.45 5.97
C ILE A 105 -9.10 20.10 6.03
N GLY A 106 -9.69 19.91 4.85
CA GLY A 106 -11.06 19.50 4.64
C GLY A 106 -11.21 17.98 4.52
N GLY A 107 -12.35 17.56 3.96
CA GLY A 107 -12.67 16.15 3.75
C GLY A 107 -11.77 15.47 2.72
N GLU A 108 -11.51 16.12 1.58
CA GLU A 108 -10.75 15.53 0.45
C GLU A 108 -9.62 16.42 -0.07
N ASP A 109 -9.47 17.62 0.51
CA ASP A 109 -8.40 18.53 0.16
C ASP A 109 -7.69 19.09 1.39
N SER A 110 -6.52 19.65 1.15
CA SER A 110 -5.60 20.17 2.13
C SER A 110 -4.81 21.29 1.48
N LYS A 111 -4.76 22.44 2.15
CA LYS A 111 -4.23 23.68 1.60
C LYS A 111 -3.24 24.28 2.58
N LEU A 112 -2.15 24.78 2.02
CA LEU A 112 -1.17 25.63 2.69
C LEU A 112 -1.22 26.99 2.03
N ILE A 113 -1.51 28.04 2.79
CA ILE A 113 -1.55 29.43 2.30
C ILE A 113 -0.54 30.23 3.12
N LEU A 114 0.39 30.89 2.44
CA LEU A 114 1.38 31.77 3.06
C LEU A 114 0.93 33.22 2.86
N ILE A 115 0.97 33.98 3.95
CA ILE A 115 0.53 35.37 4.00
C ILE A 115 1.72 36.25 4.33
N GLU A 116 1.92 37.26 3.50
CA GLU A 116 2.78 38.40 3.75
C GLU A 116 1.94 39.65 4.06
N GLU A 117 2.56 40.59 4.75
CA GLU A 117 1.96 41.88 5.05
C GLU A 117 2.55 42.93 4.11
N GLU A 118 1.69 43.56 3.31
CA GLU A 118 2.07 44.64 2.39
C GLU A 118 1.09 45.82 2.63
N GLU A 119 1.64 46.99 2.99
CA GLU A 119 0.87 48.22 3.25
C GLU A 119 -0.28 48.08 4.28
N GLY A 120 -0.11 47.22 5.29
CA GLY A 120 -1.12 46.97 6.32
C GLY A 120 -2.26 46.04 5.88
N HIS A 121 -2.11 45.39 4.72
CA HIS A 121 -3.04 44.39 4.21
C HIS A 121 -2.36 43.03 4.05
N HIS A 122 -3.14 41.97 4.20
CA HIS A 122 -2.68 40.61 3.93
C HIS A 122 -2.64 40.35 2.43
N LYS A 123 -1.49 39.87 1.96
CA LYS A 123 -1.29 39.37 0.60
C LYS A 123 -0.91 37.91 0.65
N ILE A 124 -1.56 37.10 -0.18
CA ILE A 124 -1.17 35.70 -0.37
C ILE A 124 0.13 35.71 -1.17
N SER A 125 1.24 35.33 -0.55
CA SER A 125 2.55 35.28 -1.20
C SER A 125 2.75 33.98 -1.97
N ASP A 126 2.21 32.88 -1.45
CA ASP A 126 2.28 31.56 -2.06
C ASP A 126 1.17 30.66 -1.51
N PHE A 127 0.78 29.64 -2.28
CA PHE A 127 -0.14 28.59 -1.81
C PHE A 127 0.20 27.23 -2.45
N SER A 128 -0.16 26.16 -1.74
CA SER A 128 -0.09 24.79 -2.27
C SER A 128 -1.28 23.99 -1.80
N MET A 129 -1.69 23.02 -2.60
CA MET A 129 -2.77 22.09 -2.26
C MET A 129 -2.43 20.69 -2.75
N ASN A 130 -3.00 19.66 -2.12
CA ASN A 130 -2.90 18.29 -2.61
C ASN A 130 -3.64 18.15 -3.95
N THR A 131 -3.09 17.35 -4.85
CA THR A 131 -3.71 17.00 -6.13
C THR A 131 -4.54 15.73 -5.96
N LEU A 132 -5.88 15.87 -5.91
CA LEU A 132 -6.89 14.80 -6.01
C LEU A 132 -6.71 13.58 -5.05
N CYS A 133 -5.81 13.66 -4.07
CA CYS A 133 -5.44 12.52 -3.25
C CYS A 133 -5.98 12.69 -1.83
N ALA A 134 -6.90 11.82 -1.40
CA ALA A 134 -7.42 11.73 -0.03
C ALA A 134 -6.32 11.51 1.02
N ALA A 135 -5.13 11.04 0.62
CA ALA A 135 -3.99 10.91 1.52
C ALA A 135 -3.55 12.31 2.02
N GLY A 136 -3.67 12.54 3.32
CA GLY A 136 -3.40 13.83 3.93
C GLY A 136 -4.64 14.61 4.39
N THR A 137 -5.85 14.07 4.21
CA THR A 137 -7.14 14.77 4.41
C THR A 137 -7.99 14.17 5.53
N GLY A 138 -9.16 14.75 5.81
CA GLY A 138 -10.10 14.19 6.79
C GLY A 138 -10.64 12.81 6.42
N SER A 139 -10.86 12.55 5.13
CA SER A 139 -11.32 11.25 4.60
C SER A 139 -10.37 10.11 4.99
N PHE A 140 -9.06 10.37 5.03
CA PHE A 140 -8.08 9.40 5.54
C PHE A 140 -8.34 9.00 6.99
N LEU A 141 -8.65 9.96 7.87
CA LEU A 141 -8.91 9.72 9.29
C LEU A 141 -10.26 9.02 9.47
N ASP A 142 -11.31 9.46 8.77
CA ASP A 142 -12.64 8.82 8.79
C ASP A 142 -12.52 7.33 8.40
N GLN A 143 -11.80 7.03 7.32
CA GLN A 143 -11.53 5.65 6.89
C GLN A 143 -10.80 4.84 7.97
N GLN A 144 -9.81 5.42 8.65
CA GLN A 144 -9.08 4.69 9.70
C GLN A 144 -9.90 4.52 10.98
N ALA A 145 -10.75 5.49 11.32
CA ALA A 145 -11.62 5.44 12.49
C ALA A 145 -12.70 4.37 12.32
N SER A 146 -13.38 4.32 11.16
CA SER A 146 -14.36 3.28 10.82
C SER A 146 -13.74 1.87 10.93
N ARG A 147 -12.52 1.68 10.43
CA ARG A 147 -11.77 0.41 10.53
C ARG A 147 -11.46 -0.03 11.95
N LEU A 148 -11.32 0.91 12.89
CA LEU A 148 -11.12 0.62 14.31
C LEU A 148 -12.44 0.51 15.09
N GLY A 149 -13.59 0.71 14.42
CA GLY A 149 -14.90 0.78 15.08
C GLY A 149 -15.03 2.00 16.00
N LEU A 150 -14.34 3.10 15.68
CA LEU A 150 -14.32 4.33 16.45
C LEU A 150 -15.06 5.45 15.72
N THR A 151 -15.75 6.32 16.46
CA THR A 151 -16.16 7.62 15.90
C THR A 151 -14.95 8.54 15.77
N ILE A 152 -15.02 9.52 14.88
CA ILE A 152 -13.89 10.44 14.64
C ILE A 152 -13.55 11.30 15.87
N GLU A 153 -14.53 11.61 16.71
CA GLU A 153 -14.36 12.33 17.97
C GLU A 153 -13.63 11.46 19.00
N ALA A 154 -14.06 10.20 19.15
CA ALA A 154 -13.40 9.23 20.01
C ALA A 154 -11.96 8.97 19.53
N PHE A 155 -11.74 8.90 18.22
CA PHE A 155 -10.42 8.76 17.59
C PHE A 155 -9.48 9.89 18.02
N GLY A 156 -9.90 11.15 17.87
CA GLY A 156 -9.07 12.30 18.27
C GLY A 156 -8.69 12.28 19.75
N GLN A 157 -9.63 11.97 20.64
CA GLN A 157 -9.37 11.89 22.08
C GLN A 157 -8.46 10.72 22.45
N LEU A 158 -8.61 9.59 21.78
CA LEU A 158 -7.82 8.40 22.04
C LEU A 158 -6.33 8.62 21.74
N ALA A 159 -5.99 9.38 20.67
CA ALA A 159 -4.62 9.74 20.33
C ALA A 159 -3.85 10.43 21.47
N LEU A 160 -4.54 11.21 22.31
CA LEU A 160 -3.88 11.99 23.37
C LEU A 160 -3.27 11.12 24.48
N LYS A 161 -3.74 9.87 24.63
CA LYS A 161 -3.21 8.92 25.62
C LYS A 161 -1.83 8.38 25.25
N SER A 162 -1.45 8.45 23.98
CA SER A 162 -0.16 7.97 23.51
C SER A 162 0.97 8.91 23.94
N THR A 163 2.02 8.32 24.52
CA THR A 163 3.29 9.00 24.82
C THR A 163 4.38 8.67 23.81
N ASN A 164 4.26 7.56 23.07
CA ASN A 164 5.23 7.10 22.09
C ASN A 164 4.54 6.52 20.84
N PRO A 165 3.99 7.38 19.96
CA PRO A 165 3.23 6.91 18.81
C PRO A 165 4.12 6.12 17.83
N PRO A 166 3.71 4.92 17.37
CA PRO A 166 4.38 4.17 16.33
C PRO A 166 4.39 4.94 15.02
N ARG A 167 5.41 4.66 14.20
CA ARG A 167 5.48 5.23 12.86
C ARG A 167 4.56 4.45 11.92
N ILE A 168 3.59 5.15 11.36
CA ILE A 168 2.68 4.63 10.33
C ILE A 168 2.91 5.40 9.01
N ALA A 169 2.81 4.72 7.88
CA ALA A 169 2.87 5.32 6.55
C ALA A 169 1.67 6.25 6.30
N GLY A 170 1.91 7.55 6.16
CA GLY A 170 0.87 8.57 5.92
C GLY A 170 0.59 8.88 4.45
N ARG A 171 1.25 8.19 3.51
CA ARG A 171 1.18 8.49 2.07
C ARG A 171 -0.07 7.97 1.37
N CYS A 172 -0.80 7.04 1.97
CA CYS A 172 -1.97 6.38 1.39
C CYS A 172 -2.75 5.64 2.49
N SER A 173 -4.09 5.67 2.42
CA SER A 173 -4.95 4.95 3.36
C SER A 173 -4.77 3.42 3.29
N VAL A 174 -4.32 2.87 2.16
CA VAL A 174 -4.06 1.44 1.98
C VAL A 174 -2.78 0.98 2.68
N PHE A 175 -1.72 1.79 2.60
CA PHE A 175 -0.49 1.50 3.34
C PHE A 175 -0.69 1.71 4.84
N ALA A 176 -1.38 2.77 5.24
CA ALA A 176 -1.74 2.99 6.65
C ALA A 176 -2.54 1.81 7.21
N LYS A 177 -3.51 1.27 6.46
CA LYS A 177 -4.24 0.04 6.82
C LYS A 177 -3.32 -1.14 7.08
N SER A 178 -2.37 -1.39 6.18
CA SER A 178 -1.43 -2.50 6.29
C SER A 178 -0.58 -2.38 7.56
N ASP A 179 -0.09 -1.17 7.84
CA ASP A 179 0.67 -0.87 9.06
C ASP A 179 -0.23 -0.99 10.31
N MET A 180 -1.46 -0.47 10.29
CA MET A 180 -2.42 -0.59 11.38
C MET A 180 -2.73 -2.05 11.71
N ILE A 181 -3.05 -2.86 10.71
CA ILE A 181 -3.31 -4.29 10.89
C ILE A 181 -2.06 -4.96 11.48
N HIS A 182 -0.88 -4.64 10.97
CA HIS A 182 0.36 -5.16 11.54
C HIS A 182 0.51 -4.79 13.02
N LEU A 183 0.25 -3.52 13.38
CA LEU A 183 0.30 -2.99 14.75
C LEU A 183 -0.76 -3.64 15.66
N GLN A 184 -2.01 -3.76 15.21
CA GLN A 184 -3.09 -4.43 15.95
C GLN A 184 -2.75 -5.89 16.20
N GLN A 185 -2.23 -6.57 15.18
CA GLN A 185 -1.88 -7.98 15.31
C GLN A 185 -0.70 -8.21 16.27
N ILE A 186 0.16 -7.21 16.51
CA ILE A 186 1.19 -7.24 17.57
C ILE A 186 0.69 -6.68 18.91
N ALA A 187 -0.64 -6.49 19.05
CA ALA A 187 -1.31 -5.95 20.22
C ALA A 187 -0.83 -4.54 20.62
N THR A 188 -0.41 -3.74 19.65
CA THR A 188 -0.18 -2.30 19.89
C THR A 188 -1.51 -1.69 20.34
N PRO A 189 -1.55 -0.96 21.46
CA PRO A 189 -2.78 -0.35 21.93
C PRO A 189 -3.39 0.59 20.89
N ASP A 190 -4.71 0.59 20.75
CA ASP A 190 -5.39 1.40 19.74
C ASP A 190 -5.07 2.91 19.87
N TYR A 191 -4.83 3.41 21.10
CA TYR A 191 -4.42 4.80 21.30
C TYR A 191 -3.05 5.15 20.70
N ASP A 192 -2.12 4.21 20.68
CA ASP A 192 -0.82 4.39 20.05
C ASP A 192 -1.00 4.37 18.53
N ILE A 193 -1.75 3.41 18.00
CA ILE A 193 -2.04 3.34 16.55
C ILE A 193 -2.70 4.64 16.07
N VAL A 194 -3.72 5.10 16.78
CA VAL A 194 -4.48 6.31 16.47
C VAL A 194 -3.60 7.56 16.53
N ALA A 195 -2.73 7.68 17.53
CA ALA A 195 -1.73 8.76 17.54
C ALA A 195 -0.75 8.64 16.37
N GLY A 196 -0.24 7.43 16.07
CA GLY A 196 0.64 7.17 14.93
C GLY A 196 0.04 7.63 13.59
N LEU A 197 -1.27 7.48 13.41
CA LEU A 197 -2.03 7.94 12.24
C LEU A 197 -2.12 9.47 12.17
N CYS A 198 -2.41 10.15 13.29
CA CYS A 198 -2.42 11.61 13.33
C CYS A 198 -1.06 12.20 12.94
N TYR A 199 0.04 11.67 13.49
CA TYR A 199 1.39 12.11 13.11
C TYR A 199 1.74 11.71 11.68
N ALA A 200 1.23 10.58 11.18
CA ALA A 200 1.45 10.18 9.80
C ALA A 200 0.84 11.21 8.82
N LEU A 201 -0.37 11.69 9.10
CA LEU A 201 -1.03 12.74 8.32
C LEU A 201 -0.27 14.06 8.41
N ALA A 202 0.07 14.53 9.61
CA ALA A 202 0.79 15.80 9.79
C ALA A 202 2.16 15.80 9.09
N ARG A 203 2.92 14.70 9.20
CA ARG A 203 4.19 14.53 8.47
C ARG A 203 3.97 14.53 6.96
N ASN A 204 2.93 13.87 6.49
CA ASN A 204 2.60 13.83 5.06
C ASN A 204 2.27 15.23 4.52
N PHE A 205 1.48 16.01 5.27
CA PHE A 205 1.19 17.41 4.94
C PHE A 205 2.49 18.22 4.80
N LYS A 206 3.39 18.14 5.80
CA LYS A 206 4.69 18.84 5.78
C LYS A 206 5.56 18.39 4.60
N SER A 207 5.61 17.09 4.28
CA SER A 207 6.49 16.56 3.24
C SER A 207 5.98 16.77 1.81
N ASN A 208 4.65 16.84 1.62
CA ASN A 208 4.04 16.89 0.30
C ASN A 208 3.54 18.29 -0.07
N ILE A 209 2.83 18.97 0.84
CA ILE A 209 2.23 20.29 0.59
C ILE A 209 3.18 21.39 1.05
N GLY A 210 3.83 21.20 2.20
CA GLY A 210 4.84 22.12 2.75
C GLY A 210 6.25 21.97 2.17
N LYS A 211 6.44 21.18 1.11
CA LYS A 211 7.77 20.81 0.60
C LYS A 211 8.55 22.05 0.15
N GLY A 212 9.69 22.30 0.80
CA GLY A 212 10.55 23.45 0.47
C GLY A 212 10.02 24.80 0.94
N LYS A 213 8.93 24.83 1.72
CA LYS A 213 8.31 26.07 2.23
C LYS A 213 8.59 26.27 3.72
N ILE A 214 8.66 27.53 4.14
CA ILE A 214 8.80 27.92 5.55
C ILE A 214 7.42 28.21 6.11
N PHE A 215 7.08 27.56 7.22
CA PHE A 215 5.83 27.80 7.94
C PHE A 215 6.03 29.00 8.89
N ALA A 216 5.79 30.20 8.38
CA ALA A 216 5.88 31.44 9.16
C ALA A 216 4.84 31.45 10.28
N LYS A 217 5.28 31.81 11.49
CA LYS A 217 4.46 31.81 12.71
C LYS A 217 3.81 33.18 12.92
N PRO A 218 2.65 33.26 13.59
CA PRO A 218 1.78 32.16 14.03
C PRO A 218 1.11 31.41 12.86
N VAL A 219 0.86 30.12 13.07
CA VAL A 219 0.20 29.22 12.11
C VAL A 219 -1.25 29.02 12.52
N SER A 220 -2.20 29.26 11.60
CA SER A 220 -3.60 28.89 11.78
C SER A 220 -3.84 27.48 11.26
N PHE A 221 -4.50 26.63 12.05
CA PHE A 221 -5.00 25.33 11.60
C PHE A 221 -6.53 25.30 11.64
N GLN A 222 -7.12 25.13 10.46
CA GLN A 222 -8.55 25.23 10.19
C GLN A 222 -9.03 24.12 9.24
N GLY A 223 -10.32 24.11 8.93
CA GLY A 223 -11.02 23.02 8.25
C GLY A 223 -11.58 21.99 9.23
N GLY A 224 -12.37 21.03 8.74
CA GLY A 224 -13.04 20.03 9.57
C GLY A 224 -12.07 19.19 10.42
N VAL A 225 -10.86 18.92 9.91
CA VAL A 225 -9.86 18.14 10.64
C VAL A 225 -9.28 18.91 11.84
N ALA A 226 -9.37 20.23 11.86
CA ALA A 226 -8.99 21.02 13.02
C ALA A 226 -9.85 20.72 14.25
N ALA A 227 -11.02 20.09 14.12
CA ALA A 227 -11.78 19.57 15.28
C ALA A 227 -11.03 18.45 16.03
N ASN A 228 -10.18 17.70 15.35
CA ASN A 228 -9.50 16.54 15.90
C ASN A 228 -8.32 16.96 16.78
N VAL A 229 -8.46 16.79 18.10
CA VAL A 229 -7.44 17.17 19.09
C VAL A 229 -6.12 16.40 18.94
N GLY A 230 -6.16 15.16 18.45
CA GLY A 230 -4.97 14.38 18.13
C GLY A 230 -4.18 14.98 16.96
N MET A 231 -4.88 15.51 15.95
CA MET A 231 -4.26 16.25 14.85
C MET A 231 -3.66 17.58 15.28
N ARG A 232 -4.30 18.31 16.20
CA ARG A 232 -3.74 19.54 16.78
C ARG A 232 -2.39 19.26 17.45
N LYS A 233 -2.33 18.22 18.30
CA LYS A 233 -1.08 17.77 18.94
C LYS A 233 -0.03 17.36 17.90
N ALA A 234 -0.43 16.58 16.90
CA ALA A 234 0.49 16.12 15.86
C ALA A 234 1.11 17.29 15.05
N PHE A 235 0.33 18.32 14.70
CA PHE A 235 0.88 19.49 14.01
C PHE A 235 1.79 20.34 14.89
N LEU A 236 1.42 20.52 16.17
CA LEU A 236 2.28 21.20 17.15
C LEU A 236 3.67 20.56 17.18
N ASP A 237 3.72 19.23 17.28
CA ASP A 237 4.97 18.47 17.38
C ASP A 237 5.73 18.42 16.05
N VAL A 238 5.06 18.12 14.93
CA VAL A 238 5.69 17.93 13.62
C VAL A 238 6.23 19.25 13.05
N LEU A 239 5.60 20.37 13.37
CA LEU A 239 6.05 21.71 12.97
C LEU A 239 6.94 22.38 14.03
N GLU A 240 7.20 21.71 15.16
CA GLU A 240 8.05 22.21 16.25
C GLU A 240 7.57 23.60 16.75
N LEU A 241 6.26 23.70 16.98
CA LEU A 241 5.60 24.92 17.44
C LEU A 241 5.52 24.95 18.97
N SER A 242 5.77 26.13 19.53
CA SER A 242 5.60 26.43 20.95
C SER A 242 4.12 26.71 21.26
N GLU A 243 3.79 26.72 22.55
CA GLU A 243 2.46 27.06 23.03
C GLU A 243 2.04 28.46 22.54
N GLY A 244 0.85 28.58 21.96
CA GLY A 244 0.34 29.81 21.36
C GLY A 244 0.76 30.09 19.91
N GLU A 245 1.71 29.34 19.34
CA GLU A 245 2.14 29.51 17.94
C GLU A 245 1.23 28.77 16.93
N LEU A 246 0.46 27.79 17.39
CA LEU A 246 -0.60 27.12 16.64
C LEU A 246 -1.98 27.65 17.07
N ILE A 247 -2.63 28.40 16.19
CA ILE A 247 -3.94 29.02 16.43
C ILE A 247 -5.03 28.14 15.79
N ILE A 248 -6.01 27.75 16.59
CA ILE A 248 -7.26 27.13 16.09
C ILE A 248 -8.35 28.19 16.14
N PRO A 249 -8.85 28.70 14.99
CA PRO A 249 -9.94 29.66 14.96
C PRO A 249 -11.18 29.14 15.69
N ILE A 250 -12.00 30.02 16.27
CA ILE A 250 -13.25 29.61 16.92
C ILE A 250 -14.17 28.91 15.91
N TYR A 251 -14.30 29.48 14.72
CA TYR A 251 -15.09 28.96 13.60
C TYR A 251 -14.24 28.12 12.63
N TYR A 252 -13.32 27.30 13.15
CA TYR A 252 -12.32 26.58 12.34
C TYR A 252 -12.91 25.82 11.14
N ALA A 253 -14.13 25.28 11.25
CA ALA A 253 -14.80 24.56 10.15
C ALA A 253 -15.39 25.50 9.09
N SER A 254 -15.74 26.73 9.45
CA SER A 254 -16.56 27.64 8.64
C SER A 254 -15.82 28.89 8.16
N MET A 255 -14.49 28.95 8.36
CA MET A 255 -13.66 30.07 7.93
C MET A 255 -13.81 30.39 6.42
N GLY A 256 -14.00 29.38 5.57
CA GLY A 256 -14.26 29.57 4.14
C GLY A 256 -15.60 30.28 3.88
N ALA A 257 -16.67 29.83 4.51
CA ALA A 257 -18.00 30.44 4.37
C ALA A 257 -18.04 31.89 4.88
N ILE A 258 -17.38 32.15 6.01
CA ILE A 258 -17.19 33.49 6.59
C ILE A 258 -16.42 34.38 5.61
N GLY A 259 -15.29 33.87 5.11
CA GLY A 259 -14.45 34.55 4.13
C GLY A 259 -15.20 34.95 2.87
N ALA A 260 -16.05 34.07 2.35
CA ALA A 260 -16.85 34.33 1.16
C ALA A 260 -17.81 35.51 1.36
N VAL A 261 -18.43 35.61 2.54
CA VAL A 261 -19.25 36.77 2.91
C VAL A 261 -18.42 38.04 3.00
N LEU A 262 -17.28 38.00 3.68
CA LEU A 262 -16.40 39.17 3.88
C LEU A 262 -15.81 39.71 2.58
N VAL A 263 -15.47 38.83 1.63
CA VAL A 263 -15.05 39.24 0.27
C VAL A 263 -16.20 39.92 -0.45
N THR A 264 -17.39 39.33 -0.41
CA THR A 264 -18.57 39.85 -1.09
C THR A 264 -19.01 41.20 -0.50
N GLN A 265 -18.97 41.39 0.81
CA GLN A 265 -19.30 42.66 1.48
C GLN A 265 -18.44 43.85 1.00
N LYS A 266 -17.18 43.59 0.63
CA LYS A 266 -16.26 44.63 0.11
C LYS A 266 -16.38 44.87 -1.40
N SER A 267 -17.04 43.98 -2.15
CA SER A 267 -17.12 44.07 -3.60
C SER A 267 -18.16 45.12 -4.05
N GLN A 268 -17.89 45.81 -5.15
CA GLN A 268 -18.85 46.71 -5.80
C GLN A 268 -19.82 45.98 -6.73
N GLU A 269 -19.46 44.77 -7.19
CA GLU A 269 -20.24 43.95 -8.14
C GLU A 269 -20.97 42.80 -7.44
N VAL A 270 -21.82 43.12 -6.45
CA VAL A 270 -22.52 42.11 -5.65
C VAL A 270 -23.90 41.81 -6.21
N ARG A 271 -24.19 40.53 -6.43
CA ARG A 271 -25.57 40.07 -6.63
C ARG A 271 -26.33 40.16 -5.32
N LYS A 272 -27.35 41.02 -5.29
CA LYS A 272 -28.21 41.24 -4.12
C LYS A 272 -29.40 40.29 -4.11
N GLY A 273 -29.73 39.78 -2.92
CA GLY A 273 -30.91 38.94 -2.66
C GLY A 273 -30.84 37.51 -3.21
N VAL A 274 -31.88 36.73 -2.92
CA VAL A 274 -32.03 35.31 -3.29
C VAL A 274 -32.91 35.18 -4.54
N LYS A 275 -32.49 34.46 -5.58
CA LYS A 275 -33.33 34.25 -6.79
C LYS A 275 -34.34 33.10 -6.65
N GLY A 276 -34.50 32.56 -5.43
CA GLY A 276 -35.41 31.45 -5.11
C GLY A 276 -34.84 30.06 -5.46
N LEU A 277 -35.53 29.01 -4.97
CA LEU A 277 -35.13 27.60 -5.11
C LEU A 277 -35.54 26.95 -6.44
N THR A 278 -36.40 27.58 -7.24
CA THR A 278 -37.02 26.97 -8.43
C THR A 278 -35.99 26.42 -9.43
N ARG A 279 -34.89 27.13 -9.66
CA ARG A 279 -33.83 26.69 -10.60
C ARG A 279 -33.07 25.48 -10.06
N LEU A 280 -32.81 25.45 -8.75
CA LEU A 280 -32.13 24.34 -8.10
C LEU A 280 -33.00 23.09 -8.12
N HIS A 281 -34.29 23.19 -7.75
CA HIS A 281 -35.22 22.06 -7.82
C HIS A 281 -35.35 21.50 -9.24
N ARG A 282 -35.52 22.37 -10.24
CA ARG A 282 -35.56 21.96 -11.64
C ARG A 282 -34.27 21.27 -12.07
N TYR A 283 -33.10 21.77 -11.66
CA TYR A 283 -31.83 21.13 -11.96
C TYR A 283 -31.74 19.74 -11.32
N ILE A 284 -32.15 19.59 -10.05
CA ILE A 284 -32.13 18.29 -9.36
C ILE A 284 -33.07 17.28 -10.03
N GLU A 285 -34.23 17.72 -10.51
CA GLU A 285 -35.25 16.85 -11.13
C GLU A 285 -34.94 16.49 -12.59
N GLU A 286 -34.45 17.44 -13.38
CA GLU A 286 -34.33 17.33 -14.84
C GLU A 286 -32.91 17.08 -15.33
N HIS A 287 -31.87 17.27 -14.49
CA HIS A 287 -30.49 17.17 -14.97
C HIS A 287 -30.10 15.73 -15.31
N GLN A 288 -29.54 15.56 -16.51
CA GLN A 288 -28.80 14.39 -16.94
C GLN A 288 -27.35 14.80 -17.20
N GLU A 289 -26.42 13.91 -16.85
CA GLU A 289 -25.02 14.16 -17.12
C GLU A 289 -24.76 14.29 -18.63
N THR A 290 -23.84 15.20 -18.99
CA THR A 290 -23.46 15.42 -20.39
C THR A 290 -22.43 14.41 -20.90
N GLU A 291 -21.78 13.66 -20.01
CA GLU A 291 -20.83 12.63 -20.38
C GLU A 291 -21.54 11.39 -20.91
N THR A 292 -20.92 10.70 -21.87
CA THR A 292 -21.50 9.48 -22.44
C THR A 292 -21.55 8.40 -21.36
N PRO A 293 -22.75 7.96 -20.93
CA PRO A 293 -22.87 6.98 -19.86
C PRO A 293 -22.35 5.62 -20.31
N LEU A 294 -21.97 4.78 -19.34
CA LEU A 294 -21.69 3.38 -19.61
C LEU A 294 -22.99 2.62 -19.89
N LYS A 295 -22.88 1.40 -20.44
CA LYS A 295 -24.05 0.57 -20.69
C LYS A 295 -24.72 0.20 -19.35
N PRO A 296 -26.06 0.22 -19.25
CA PRO A 296 -26.77 -0.30 -18.08
C PRO A 296 -26.33 -1.73 -17.74
N LEU A 297 -26.17 -2.01 -16.45
CA LEU A 297 -25.80 -3.34 -15.98
C LEU A 297 -27.01 -4.26 -16.03
N CYS A 298 -26.86 -5.39 -16.72
CA CYS A 298 -27.89 -6.42 -16.80
C CYS A 298 -27.23 -7.76 -16.52
N LEU A 299 -27.83 -8.54 -15.61
CA LEU A 299 -27.39 -9.91 -15.39
C LEU A 299 -27.87 -10.82 -16.51
N ALA A 300 -27.00 -11.72 -16.95
CA ALA A 300 -27.38 -12.74 -17.90
C ALA A 300 -28.49 -13.67 -17.35
N PRO A 301 -29.34 -14.25 -18.22
CA PRO A 301 -30.48 -15.06 -17.81
C PRO A 301 -30.17 -16.24 -16.89
N HIS A 302 -28.97 -16.83 -16.98
CA HIS A 302 -28.57 -17.96 -16.11
C HIS A 302 -28.40 -17.56 -14.63
N HIS A 303 -28.30 -16.26 -14.33
CA HIS A 303 -28.34 -15.73 -12.97
C HIS A 303 -29.75 -15.36 -12.49
N LEU A 304 -30.77 -15.42 -13.35
CA LEU A 304 -32.16 -15.06 -13.05
C LEU A 304 -33.06 -16.27 -12.77
N SER A 305 -32.63 -17.48 -13.14
CA SER A 305 -33.28 -18.75 -12.79
C SER A 305 -33.22 -19.06 -11.29
N ASP A 306 -32.29 -18.44 -10.56
CA ASP A 306 -32.24 -18.45 -9.09
C ASP A 306 -33.20 -17.39 -8.53
N ARG A 307 -34.51 -17.57 -8.73
CA ARG A 307 -35.47 -16.75 -7.98
C ARG A 307 -35.34 -17.05 -6.49
N PRO A 308 -35.27 -16.02 -5.63
CA PRO A 308 -35.40 -16.22 -4.20
C PRO A 308 -36.84 -16.66 -3.93
N ASN A 309 -37.04 -17.91 -3.51
CA ASN A 309 -38.27 -18.25 -2.82
C ASN A 309 -38.33 -17.35 -1.58
N GLY A 310 -39.19 -16.34 -1.66
CA GLY A 310 -39.49 -15.40 -0.60
C GLY A 310 -39.99 -16.13 0.64
N ARG A 311 -39.03 -16.50 1.48
CA ARG A 311 -39.12 -16.44 2.93
C ARG A 311 -37.72 -16.07 3.41
N ALA A 312 -37.64 -15.01 4.20
CA ALA A 312 -36.73 -15.00 5.32
C ALA A 312 -37.04 -16.26 6.14
N LEU A 313 -36.46 -17.40 5.78
CA LEU A 313 -36.24 -18.47 6.73
C LEU A 313 -35.01 -18.03 7.48
N CYS A 314 -35.21 -17.61 8.72
CA CYS A 314 -34.31 -18.04 9.78
C CYS A 314 -33.80 -19.43 9.40
N LEU A 315 -32.48 -19.62 9.31
CA LEU A 315 -31.85 -20.94 9.16
C LEU A 315 -32.00 -21.77 10.46
N ALA A 316 -33.19 -21.71 11.07
CA ALA A 316 -33.77 -22.74 11.90
C ALA A 316 -34.71 -23.58 11.01
N GLY A 317 -34.12 -24.54 10.28
CA GLY A 317 -34.87 -25.65 9.69
C GLY A 317 -35.17 -25.56 8.19
N ALA A 318 -34.25 -26.05 7.35
CA ALA A 318 -34.58 -26.73 6.09
C ALA A 318 -33.39 -27.56 5.58
N GLY A 319 -32.98 -28.55 6.38
CA GLY A 319 -32.29 -29.75 5.94
C GLY A 319 -33.11 -30.98 6.33
N GLN A 320 -34.43 -30.96 6.12
CA GLN A 320 -35.29 -32.15 6.19
C GLN A 320 -35.41 -32.76 4.79
N ALA A 321 -34.30 -33.31 4.29
CA ALA A 321 -34.36 -34.42 3.36
C ALA A 321 -34.17 -35.69 4.20
N ASN A 322 -35.28 -36.37 4.51
CA ASN A 322 -35.38 -37.75 5.01
C ASN A 322 -34.22 -38.29 5.88
N LEU A 323 -33.92 -37.64 7.00
CA LEU A 323 -33.10 -38.23 8.05
C LEU A 323 -34.02 -38.81 9.11
N LYS A 324 -34.17 -40.14 9.07
CA LYS A 324 -34.94 -40.96 10.02
C LYS A 324 -34.69 -40.50 11.46
N ARG A 325 -35.75 -40.15 12.19
CA ARG A 325 -35.69 -40.01 13.65
C ARG A 325 -35.56 -41.39 14.29
N VAL A 326 -34.34 -41.63 14.75
CA VAL A 326 -33.92 -42.32 15.99
C VAL A 326 -34.64 -43.61 16.35
N GLY A 327 -33.90 -44.70 16.14
CA GLY A 327 -34.13 -45.99 16.76
C GLY A 327 -32.97 -46.96 16.57
N GLU A 328 -31.74 -46.50 16.36
CA GLU A 328 -30.52 -47.33 16.27
C GLU A 328 -29.30 -46.39 16.28
N LYS A 329 -28.17 -46.83 16.86
CA LYS A 329 -26.89 -46.10 16.86
C LYS A 329 -26.45 -45.86 15.41
N SER A 330 -26.82 -44.72 14.82
CA SER A 330 -26.26 -44.30 13.53
C SER A 330 -24.79 -43.99 13.72
N GLU A 331 -23.93 -44.61 12.92
CA GLU A 331 -22.53 -44.25 12.84
C GLU A 331 -22.39 -42.76 12.52
N LYS A 332 -21.41 -42.09 13.14
CA LYS A 332 -21.11 -40.69 12.85
C LYS A 332 -20.64 -40.55 11.41
N ILE A 333 -21.06 -39.48 10.75
CA ILE A 333 -20.63 -39.18 9.38
C ILE A 333 -19.14 -38.83 9.41
N GLU A 334 -18.33 -39.54 8.64
CA GLU A 334 -16.93 -39.16 8.46
C GLU A 334 -16.84 -37.83 7.72
N ALA A 335 -16.14 -36.87 8.32
CA ALA A 335 -16.08 -35.51 7.83
C ALA A 335 -14.68 -34.90 7.93
N TYR A 336 -14.47 -33.80 7.21
CA TYR A 336 -13.21 -33.08 7.11
C TYR A 336 -13.47 -31.59 7.29
N LEU A 337 -12.63 -30.93 8.08
CA LEU A 337 -12.78 -29.52 8.40
C LEU A 337 -11.71 -28.71 7.66
N GLY A 338 -12.13 -27.68 6.94
CA GLY A 338 -11.24 -26.71 6.32
C GLY A 338 -11.37 -25.35 6.98
N LEU A 339 -10.24 -24.70 7.26
CA LEU A 339 -10.20 -23.34 7.77
C LEU A 339 -9.39 -22.47 6.82
N ASP A 340 -10.01 -21.44 6.27
CA ASP A 340 -9.36 -20.41 5.49
C ASP A 340 -9.34 -19.11 6.28
N VAL A 341 -8.15 -18.75 6.77
CA VAL A 341 -7.98 -17.63 7.70
C VAL A 341 -7.29 -16.48 6.99
N GLY A 342 -8.10 -15.55 6.47
CA GLY A 342 -7.68 -14.32 5.82
C GLY A 342 -7.48 -13.16 6.80
N SER A 343 -7.01 -12.02 6.26
CA SER A 343 -6.83 -10.78 7.03
C SER A 343 -8.16 -10.09 7.36
N ILE A 344 -9.18 -10.28 6.52
CA ILE A 344 -10.53 -9.71 6.66
C ILE A 344 -11.53 -10.74 7.19
N SER A 345 -11.53 -11.95 6.62
CA SER A 345 -12.48 -13.01 6.93
C SER A 345 -11.80 -14.30 7.37
N THR A 346 -12.49 -15.04 8.23
CA THR A 346 -12.16 -16.38 8.66
C THR A 346 -13.32 -17.29 8.28
N ASN A 347 -13.03 -18.28 7.43
CA ASN A 347 -14.00 -19.20 6.87
C ASN A 347 -13.75 -20.60 7.40
N LEU A 348 -14.81 -21.25 7.89
CA LEU A 348 -14.74 -22.64 8.36
C LEU A 348 -15.78 -23.47 7.61
N VAL A 349 -15.38 -24.63 7.11
CA VAL A 349 -16.25 -25.52 6.34
C VAL A 349 -16.04 -26.96 6.77
N VAL A 350 -17.13 -27.68 7.01
CA VAL A 350 -17.12 -29.14 7.21
C VAL A 350 -17.68 -29.81 5.96
N ILE A 351 -16.94 -30.75 5.38
CA ILE A 351 -17.38 -31.59 4.27
C ILE A 351 -17.45 -33.07 4.67
N ASP A 352 -18.27 -33.88 4.00
CA ASP A 352 -18.24 -35.34 4.12
C ASP A 352 -17.25 -36.00 3.13
N ARG A 353 -17.20 -37.34 3.11
CA ARG A 353 -16.37 -38.12 2.16
C ARG A 353 -16.77 -37.91 0.69
N GLU A 354 -18.01 -37.52 0.41
CA GLU A 354 -18.49 -37.21 -0.94
C GLU A 354 -18.19 -35.75 -1.32
N LYS A 355 -17.42 -35.04 -0.48
CA LYS A 355 -17.03 -33.64 -0.61
C LYS A 355 -18.20 -32.66 -0.53
N LYS A 356 -19.35 -33.10 0.01
CA LYS A 356 -20.52 -32.25 0.20
C LYS A 356 -20.37 -31.42 1.48
N VAL A 357 -20.69 -30.14 1.39
CA VAL A 357 -20.67 -29.21 2.53
C VAL A 357 -21.79 -29.57 3.52
N LEU A 358 -21.41 -29.89 4.75
CA LEU A 358 -22.32 -30.18 5.88
C LEU A 358 -22.63 -28.94 6.72
N ALA A 359 -21.64 -28.08 6.93
CA ALA A 359 -21.77 -26.82 7.66
C ALA A 359 -20.71 -25.82 7.18
N LYS A 360 -21.03 -24.52 7.23
CA LYS A 360 -20.07 -23.44 6.93
C LYS A 360 -20.26 -22.22 7.83
N ARG A 361 -19.19 -21.46 8.05
CA ARG A 361 -19.20 -20.13 8.69
C ARG A 361 -18.29 -19.18 7.91
N TYR A 362 -18.77 -17.95 7.74
CA TYR A 362 -18.01 -16.81 7.24
C TYR A 362 -18.02 -15.74 8.33
N LEU A 363 -16.88 -15.50 8.96
CA LEU A 363 -16.74 -14.59 10.10
C LEU A 363 -15.74 -13.48 9.77
N MET A 364 -15.92 -12.30 10.37
CA MET A 364 -14.92 -11.23 10.26
C MET A 364 -13.73 -11.53 11.16
N THR A 365 -12.52 -11.55 10.62
CA THR A 365 -11.27 -11.74 11.37
C THR A 365 -11.05 -10.59 12.35
N ALA A 366 -11.35 -9.35 11.94
CA ALA A 366 -11.23 -8.13 12.75
C ALA A 366 -9.86 -8.00 13.48
N GLY A 367 -8.77 -8.43 12.83
CA GLY A 367 -7.42 -8.46 13.42
C GLY A 367 -7.22 -9.51 14.53
N ARG A 368 -8.24 -10.31 14.86
CA ARG A 368 -8.26 -11.32 15.93
C ARG A 368 -8.56 -12.73 15.36
N PRO A 369 -7.64 -13.32 14.59
CA PRO A 369 -7.88 -14.59 13.88
C PRO A 369 -8.23 -15.77 14.79
N ILE A 370 -7.56 -15.89 15.95
CA ILE A 370 -7.85 -16.96 16.91
C ILE A 370 -9.27 -16.85 17.46
N GLU A 371 -9.74 -15.64 17.75
CA GLU A 371 -11.08 -15.43 18.29
C GLU A 371 -12.15 -15.76 17.24
N ALA A 372 -11.96 -15.33 15.99
CA ALA A 372 -12.85 -15.69 14.90
C ALA A 372 -12.91 -17.23 14.69
N VAL A 373 -11.76 -17.92 14.77
CA VAL A 373 -11.72 -19.39 14.69
C VAL A 373 -12.45 -20.04 15.88
N ARG A 374 -12.29 -19.53 17.11
CA ARG A 374 -13.01 -20.04 18.30
C ARG A 374 -14.51 -19.95 18.14
N ILE A 375 -15.01 -18.78 17.73
CA ILE A 375 -16.44 -18.55 17.48
C ILE A 375 -16.93 -19.52 16.40
N GLY A 376 -16.22 -19.61 15.27
CA GLY A 376 -16.61 -20.51 14.18
C GLY A 376 -16.62 -21.99 14.56
N LEU A 377 -15.62 -22.45 15.32
CA LEU A 377 -15.57 -23.83 15.80
C LEU A 377 -16.68 -24.14 16.80
N GLN A 378 -16.99 -23.21 17.70
CA GLN A 378 -18.11 -23.37 18.63
C GLN A 378 -19.43 -23.48 17.87
N GLU A 379 -19.73 -22.54 16.97
CA GLU A 379 -20.98 -22.54 16.22
C GLU A 379 -21.15 -23.77 15.32
N ILE A 380 -20.07 -24.25 14.69
CA ILE A 380 -20.09 -25.50 13.89
C ILE A 380 -20.23 -26.71 14.81
N GLY A 381 -19.54 -26.73 15.95
CA GLY A 381 -19.61 -27.82 16.93
C GLY A 381 -21.01 -28.02 17.48
N GLU A 382 -21.70 -26.93 17.83
CA GLU A 382 -23.10 -26.92 18.24
C GLU A 382 -24.04 -27.43 17.13
N GLU A 383 -23.74 -27.13 15.87
CA GLU A 383 -24.57 -27.53 14.73
C GLU A 383 -24.38 -29.01 14.34
N VAL A 384 -23.15 -29.47 14.13
CA VAL A 384 -22.87 -30.80 13.52
C VAL A 384 -22.01 -31.72 14.39
N GLY A 385 -21.43 -31.26 15.49
CA GLY A 385 -20.39 -31.98 16.25
C GLY A 385 -20.82 -33.36 16.80
N GLU A 386 -22.09 -33.52 17.18
CA GLU A 386 -22.61 -34.83 17.63
C GLU A 386 -22.78 -35.83 16.47
N ARG A 387 -22.97 -35.32 15.25
CA ARG A 387 -23.31 -36.10 14.04
C ARG A 387 -22.09 -36.49 13.20
N VAL A 388 -20.96 -35.81 13.37
CA VAL A 388 -19.76 -35.99 12.56
C VAL A 388 -18.58 -36.52 13.35
N GLU A 389 -17.69 -37.25 12.68
CA GLU A 389 -16.35 -37.59 13.16
C GLU A 389 -15.33 -36.96 12.21
N ILE A 390 -14.56 -35.99 12.72
CA ILE A 390 -13.53 -35.30 11.93
C ILE A 390 -12.33 -36.22 11.72
N LYS A 391 -12.10 -36.64 10.48
CA LYS A 391 -11.00 -37.52 10.05
C LYS A 391 -9.78 -36.76 9.54
N GLY A 392 -9.92 -35.47 9.28
CA GLY A 392 -8.82 -34.61 8.85
C GLY A 392 -9.18 -33.13 8.92
N VAL A 393 -8.17 -32.30 9.19
CA VAL A 393 -8.32 -30.84 9.23
C VAL A 393 -7.26 -30.17 8.36
N GLY A 394 -7.72 -29.30 7.47
CA GLY A 394 -6.87 -28.51 6.59
C GLY A 394 -6.93 -27.02 6.95
N THR A 395 -5.80 -26.31 6.85
CA THR A 395 -5.77 -24.84 6.97
C THR A 395 -5.10 -24.14 5.80
N THR A 396 -5.65 -23.00 5.42
CA THR A 396 -5.19 -22.13 4.34
C THR A 396 -5.38 -20.65 4.68
N GLY A 397 -5.02 -19.76 3.75
CA GLY A 397 -5.03 -18.31 3.94
C GLY A 397 -3.76 -17.78 4.65
N SER A 398 -3.78 -16.50 5.00
CA SER A 398 -2.63 -15.81 5.61
C SER A 398 -2.37 -16.23 7.07
N GLY A 399 -3.40 -16.64 7.81
CA GLY A 399 -3.33 -17.13 9.19
C GLY A 399 -3.19 -18.65 9.34
N ARG A 400 -2.91 -19.37 8.25
CA ARG A 400 -2.99 -20.85 8.18
C ARG A 400 -2.12 -21.61 9.18
N TYR A 401 -0.87 -21.20 9.39
CA TYR A 401 0.06 -21.92 10.28
C TYR A 401 -0.33 -21.74 11.75
N LEU A 402 -0.63 -20.50 12.15
CA LEU A 402 -1.12 -20.20 13.49
C LEU A 402 -2.38 -21.01 13.81
N THR A 403 -3.31 -21.02 12.86
CA THR A 403 -4.57 -21.75 13.01
C THR A 403 -4.34 -23.25 13.03
N ALA A 404 -3.42 -23.76 12.20
CA ALA A 404 -3.07 -25.18 12.17
C ALA A 404 -2.64 -25.69 13.54
N ASP A 405 -1.68 -25.01 14.16
CA ASP A 405 -1.19 -25.40 15.48
C ASP A 405 -2.28 -25.27 16.55
N PHE A 406 -3.10 -24.21 16.47
CA PHE A 406 -4.19 -23.97 17.41
C PHE A 406 -5.26 -25.07 17.36
N VAL A 407 -5.72 -25.46 16.17
CA VAL A 407 -6.80 -26.45 16.01
C VAL A 407 -6.31 -27.90 15.96
N GLY A 408 -5.00 -28.10 15.81
CA GLY A 408 -4.41 -29.40 15.52
C GLY A 408 -4.69 -29.84 14.09
N ALA A 409 -4.41 -28.98 13.11
CA ALA A 409 -4.61 -29.30 11.72
C ALA A 409 -3.59 -30.33 11.22
N ASP A 410 -4.06 -31.22 10.36
CA ASP A 410 -3.28 -32.29 9.78
C ASP A 410 -2.58 -31.86 8.48
N LEU A 411 -3.14 -30.84 7.82
CA LEU A 411 -2.65 -30.33 6.54
C LEU A 411 -2.64 -28.80 6.53
N VAL A 412 -1.54 -28.22 6.02
CA VAL A 412 -1.44 -26.78 5.75
C VAL A 412 -1.07 -26.57 4.29
N ARG A 413 -1.87 -25.77 3.57
CA ARG A 413 -1.69 -25.52 2.12
C ARG A 413 -1.82 -24.04 1.78
N ASN A 414 -1.27 -23.66 0.63
CA ASN A 414 -1.43 -22.31 0.10
C ASN A 414 -2.88 -22.12 -0.39
N GLU A 415 -3.37 -20.89 -0.25
CA GLU A 415 -4.70 -20.48 -0.70
C GLU A 415 -4.90 -20.67 -2.20
N ILE A 416 -3.88 -20.41 -3.03
CA ILE A 416 -3.97 -20.63 -4.49
C ILE A 416 -4.31 -22.09 -4.80
N THR A 417 -3.63 -23.03 -4.13
CA THR A 417 -3.89 -24.46 -4.28
C THR A 417 -5.27 -24.83 -3.78
N ALA A 418 -5.70 -24.29 -2.64
CA ALA A 418 -7.02 -24.57 -2.07
C ALA A 418 -8.15 -24.05 -2.98
N GLN A 419 -8.07 -22.79 -3.44
CA GLN A 419 -9.05 -22.19 -4.34
C GLN A 419 -9.16 -22.98 -5.66
N ALA A 420 -8.02 -23.33 -6.25
CA ALA A 420 -7.97 -24.17 -7.46
C ALA A 420 -8.62 -25.54 -7.21
N THR A 421 -8.31 -26.20 -6.09
CA THR A 421 -8.87 -27.51 -5.74
C THR A 421 -10.39 -27.46 -5.64
N ALA A 422 -10.94 -26.44 -4.97
CA ALA A 422 -12.39 -26.26 -4.88
C ALA A 422 -13.01 -26.01 -6.26
N ALA A 423 -12.42 -25.14 -7.07
CA ALA A 423 -12.93 -24.83 -8.40
C ALA A 423 -12.95 -26.07 -9.32
N ILE A 424 -11.85 -26.82 -9.37
CA ILE A 424 -11.73 -28.05 -10.17
C ILE A 424 -12.73 -29.12 -9.70
N HIS A 425 -12.97 -29.21 -8.39
CA HIS A 425 -13.98 -30.13 -7.87
C HIS A 425 -15.40 -29.76 -8.30
N ILE A 426 -15.73 -28.47 -8.33
CA ILE A 426 -17.05 -27.96 -8.73
C ILE A 426 -17.25 -28.10 -10.24
N ASP A 427 -16.25 -27.74 -11.05
CA ASP A 427 -16.24 -27.92 -12.50
C ASP A 427 -14.82 -28.26 -12.98
N PRO A 428 -14.55 -29.52 -13.39
CA PRO A 428 -13.24 -29.92 -13.90
C PRO A 428 -12.78 -29.18 -15.16
N THR A 429 -13.69 -28.49 -15.86
CA THR A 429 -13.42 -27.72 -17.08
C THR A 429 -13.13 -26.24 -16.83
N VAL A 430 -13.15 -25.79 -15.57
CA VAL A 430 -12.80 -24.41 -15.21
C VAL A 430 -11.37 -24.09 -15.63
N ASP A 431 -11.20 -22.96 -16.33
CA ASP A 431 -9.91 -22.53 -16.88
C ASP A 431 -9.41 -21.21 -16.26
N THR A 432 -10.31 -20.45 -15.63
CA THR A 432 -10.01 -19.14 -15.08
C THR A 432 -10.77 -18.92 -13.79
N ILE A 433 -10.07 -18.48 -12.75
CA ILE A 433 -10.65 -18.09 -11.47
C ILE A 433 -10.33 -16.62 -11.22
N PHE A 434 -11.38 -15.82 -11.05
CA PHE A 434 -11.32 -14.51 -10.44
C PHE A 434 -11.77 -14.65 -8.99
N GLU A 435 -10.88 -14.38 -8.04
CA GLU A 435 -11.22 -14.34 -6.62
C GLU A 435 -11.00 -12.91 -6.14
N ILE A 436 -12.07 -12.25 -5.69
CA ILE A 436 -11.96 -10.90 -5.14
C ILE A 436 -12.49 -10.92 -3.70
N GLY A 437 -11.54 -10.92 -2.78
CA GLY A 437 -11.77 -10.85 -1.35
C GLY A 437 -11.93 -9.42 -0.84
N GLY A 438 -11.84 -9.27 0.49
CA GLY A 438 -11.99 -7.97 1.15
C GLY A 438 -10.77 -7.05 0.98
N GLN A 439 -9.56 -7.59 0.91
CA GLN A 439 -8.30 -6.81 0.91
C GLN A 439 -7.35 -7.14 -0.23
N ASP A 440 -7.48 -8.32 -0.80
CA ASP A 440 -6.69 -8.79 -1.91
C ASP A 440 -7.62 -9.38 -2.96
N SER A 441 -7.07 -9.52 -4.15
CA SER A 441 -7.73 -10.14 -5.28
C SER A 441 -6.71 -10.97 -6.03
N LYS A 442 -7.18 -12.12 -6.52
CA LYS A 442 -6.36 -13.18 -7.09
C LYS A 442 -6.91 -13.55 -8.45
N TYR A 443 -6.00 -13.76 -9.37
CA TYR A 443 -6.24 -14.36 -10.67
C TYR A 443 -5.54 -15.72 -10.68
N ILE A 444 -6.23 -16.77 -11.12
CA ILE A 444 -5.65 -18.11 -11.28
C ILE A 444 -6.05 -18.65 -12.65
N SER A 445 -5.06 -19.07 -13.42
CA SER A 445 -5.24 -19.75 -14.71
C SER A 445 -4.99 -21.25 -14.54
N LEU A 446 -5.91 -22.04 -15.09
CA LEU A 446 -5.88 -23.49 -15.04
C LEU A 446 -5.79 -24.07 -16.45
N ASP A 447 -5.01 -25.15 -16.59
CA ASP A 447 -5.01 -26.00 -17.78
C ASP A 447 -5.06 -27.46 -17.36
N ASN A 448 -6.07 -28.19 -17.83
CA ASN A 448 -6.32 -29.60 -17.48
C ASN A 448 -6.25 -29.90 -15.96
N GLY A 449 -6.81 -29.01 -15.13
CA GLY A 449 -6.82 -29.16 -13.67
C GLY A 449 -5.49 -28.79 -12.98
N VAL A 450 -4.55 -28.17 -13.69
CA VAL A 450 -3.27 -27.73 -13.13
C VAL A 450 -3.16 -26.21 -13.17
N VAL A 451 -2.69 -25.60 -12.09
CA VAL A 451 -2.39 -24.15 -12.05
C VAL A 451 -1.17 -23.86 -12.92
N ILE A 452 -1.38 -23.12 -14.02
CA ILE A 452 -0.32 -22.74 -14.96
C ILE A 452 0.15 -21.29 -14.78
N ASP A 453 -0.70 -20.43 -14.22
CA ASP A 453 -0.37 -19.04 -13.92
C ASP A 453 -1.24 -18.53 -12.77
N PHE A 454 -0.73 -17.58 -12.00
CA PHE A 454 -1.50 -16.87 -10.99
C PHE A 454 -0.91 -15.47 -10.72
N GLU A 455 -1.76 -14.55 -10.31
CA GLU A 455 -1.34 -13.24 -9.84
C GLU A 455 -2.18 -12.83 -8.62
N MET A 456 -1.57 -12.05 -7.72
CA MET A 456 -2.25 -11.54 -6.55
C MET A 456 -1.91 -10.07 -6.34
N ASN A 457 -2.93 -9.25 -6.18
CA ASN A 457 -2.74 -7.87 -5.79
C ASN A 457 -2.38 -7.79 -4.30
N LYS A 458 -1.14 -7.39 -4.02
CA LYS A 458 -0.59 -7.32 -2.65
C LYS A 458 -0.69 -5.93 -2.01
N VAL A 459 -1.04 -4.90 -2.77
CA VAL A 459 -0.77 -3.50 -2.37
C VAL A 459 -1.95 -2.56 -2.57
N CYS A 460 -2.86 -2.84 -3.50
CA CYS A 460 -3.93 -1.90 -3.84
C CYS A 460 -5.29 -2.36 -3.31
N ALA A 461 -5.99 -1.49 -2.57
CA ALA A 461 -7.39 -1.70 -2.22
C ALA A 461 -8.34 -1.51 -3.43
N ALA A 462 -7.85 -0.89 -4.51
CA ALA A 462 -8.61 -0.78 -5.75
C ALA A 462 -8.79 -2.18 -6.31
N GLY A 463 -10.02 -2.51 -6.73
CA GLY A 463 -10.31 -3.87 -7.17
C GLY A 463 -10.64 -4.86 -6.03
N THR A 464 -11.01 -4.41 -4.82
CA THR A 464 -11.32 -5.29 -3.67
C THR A 464 -12.65 -4.94 -2.98
N GLY A 465 -13.20 -5.86 -2.19
CA GLY A 465 -14.47 -5.66 -1.49
C GLY A 465 -14.47 -4.52 -0.47
N SER A 466 -13.34 -4.27 0.20
CA SER A 466 -13.27 -3.15 1.17
C SER A 466 -13.44 -1.79 0.51
N PHE A 467 -13.05 -1.63 -0.76
CA PHE A 467 -13.33 -0.40 -1.49
C PHE A 467 -14.83 -0.17 -1.66
N LEU A 468 -15.60 -1.19 -2.08
CA LEU A 468 -17.05 -1.05 -2.24
C LEU A 468 -17.76 -0.82 -0.92
N GLU A 469 -17.31 -1.46 0.15
CA GLU A 469 -17.83 -1.24 1.51
C GLU A 469 -17.61 0.21 1.96
N GLU A 470 -16.41 0.76 1.74
CA GLU A 470 -16.08 2.16 2.04
C GLU A 470 -16.94 3.14 1.22
N GLN A 471 -17.15 2.88 -0.08
CA GLN A 471 -18.00 3.73 -0.90
C GLN A 471 -19.48 3.60 -0.53
N ALA A 472 -19.95 2.41 -0.14
CA ALA A 472 -21.31 2.19 0.33
C ALA A 472 -21.60 2.99 1.62
N GLU A 473 -20.67 2.97 2.58
CA GLU A 473 -20.77 3.76 3.81
C GLU A 473 -20.85 5.27 3.52
N LYS A 474 -20.00 5.78 2.61
CA LYS A 474 -20.03 7.20 2.19
C LYS A 474 -21.33 7.61 1.50
N LEU A 475 -21.92 6.69 0.75
CA LEU A 475 -23.20 6.89 0.06
C LEU A 475 -24.42 6.62 0.96
N ASP A 476 -24.21 6.27 2.22
CA ASP A 476 -25.26 5.93 3.19
C ASP A 476 -26.17 4.80 2.66
N ILE A 477 -25.54 3.72 2.15
CA ILE A 477 -26.22 2.52 1.64
C ILE A 477 -25.59 1.23 2.21
N SER A 478 -26.39 0.17 2.27
CA SER A 478 -25.88 -1.14 2.67
C SER A 478 -25.12 -1.83 1.53
N ILE A 479 -23.89 -2.26 1.80
CA ILE A 479 -23.16 -3.13 0.87
C ILE A 479 -23.89 -4.48 0.66
N LYS A 480 -24.68 -4.92 1.64
CA LYS A 480 -25.45 -6.17 1.58
C LYS A 480 -26.82 -5.90 0.95
N GLY A 481 -27.04 -6.43 -0.24
CA GLY A 481 -28.33 -6.40 -0.94
C GLY A 481 -28.62 -5.07 -1.67
N GLU A 482 -28.53 -3.93 -0.97
CA GLU A 482 -28.90 -2.62 -1.53
C GLU A 482 -27.96 -2.15 -2.65
N PHE A 483 -26.63 -2.23 -2.45
CA PHE A 483 -25.65 -1.80 -3.45
C PHE A 483 -25.85 -2.48 -4.81
N GLY A 484 -25.95 -3.82 -4.82
CA GLY A 484 -26.13 -4.58 -6.06
C GLY A 484 -27.48 -4.30 -6.72
N ALA A 485 -28.54 -4.06 -5.95
CA ALA A 485 -29.85 -3.70 -6.48
C ALA A 485 -29.84 -2.32 -7.15
N LEU A 486 -29.21 -1.33 -6.53
CA LEU A 486 -29.03 0.01 -7.09
C LEU A 486 -28.18 -0.01 -8.36
N ALA A 487 -27.08 -0.78 -8.37
CA ALA A 487 -26.24 -0.93 -9.57
C ALA A 487 -27.03 -1.47 -10.77
N LEU A 488 -27.96 -2.39 -10.55
CA LEU A 488 -28.78 -3.01 -11.60
C LEU A 488 -30.00 -2.16 -11.99
N SER A 489 -30.44 -1.21 -11.17
CA SER A 489 -31.53 -0.29 -11.51
C SER A 489 -31.06 0.95 -12.30
N ALA A 490 -29.75 1.20 -12.32
CA ALA A 490 -29.14 2.34 -12.97
C ALA A 490 -29.41 2.36 -14.48
N LYS A 491 -29.74 3.53 -15.00
CA LYS A 491 -30.04 3.74 -16.43
C LYS A 491 -28.88 4.39 -17.17
N GLU A 492 -28.09 5.20 -16.48
CA GLU A 492 -26.99 5.96 -17.06
C GLU A 492 -25.75 5.84 -16.17
N PRO A 493 -25.18 4.62 -15.97
CA PRO A 493 -24.03 4.44 -15.08
C PRO A 493 -22.87 5.41 -15.36
N ALA A 494 -22.40 6.08 -14.30
CA ALA A 494 -21.36 7.10 -14.38
C ALA A 494 -19.97 6.48 -14.65
N ARG A 495 -19.11 7.22 -15.35
CA ARG A 495 -17.78 6.75 -15.76
C ARG A 495 -16.68 7.27 -14.83
N MET A 496 -16.30 6.49 -13.82
CA MET A 496 -15.31 6.87 -12.80
C MET A 496 -13.89 6.31 -13.03
N GLY A 497 -13.63 5.76 -14.23
CA GLY A 497 -12.34 5.19 -14.62
C GLY A 497 -11.91 3.95 -13.82
N GLU A 498 -10.63 3.57 -13.99
CA GLU A 498 -10.05 2.29 -13.52
C GLU A 498 -8.74 2.48 -12.73
N ARG A 499 -8.51 3.71 -12.25
CA ARG A 499 -7.28 4.11 -11.54
C ARG A 499 -7.30 3.61 -10.09
N CYS A 500 -6.51 4.22 -9.19
CA CYS A 500 -6.56 3.84 -7.78
C CYS A 500 -7.88 4.29 -7.13
N THR A 501 -8.23 3.69 -5.99
CA THR A 501 -9.46 3.99 -5.22
C THR A 501 -9.67 5.48 -5.01
N VAL A 502 -8.59 6.21 -4.77
CA VAL A 502 -8.61 7.65 -4.46
C VAL A 502 -9.03 8.48 -5.68
N PHE A 503 -8.63 8.09 -6.88
CA PHE A 503 -9.08 8.76 -8.10
C PHE A 503 -10.54 8.42 -8.41
N ILE A 504 -10.92 7.15 -8.25
CA ILE A 504 -12.32 6.72 -8.45
C ILE A 504 -13.24 7.46 -7.46
N GLU A 505 -12.79 7.65 -6.22
CA GLU A 505 -13.47 8.44 -5.19
C GLU A 505 -13.57 9.93 -5.53
N SER A 506 -12.50 10.51 -6.09
CA SER A 506 -12.54 11.89 -6.59
C SER A 506 -13.53 12.06 -7.73
N ASP A 507 -13.57 11.11 -8.66
CA ASP A 507 -14.51 11.11 -9.79
C ASP A 507 -15.95 10.90 -9.29
N LEU A 508 -16.18 10.01 -8.32
CA LEU A 508 -17.46 9.83 -7.63
C LEU A 508 -17.97 11.16 -7.06
N ILE A 509 -17.12 11.89 -6.34
CA ILE A 509 -17.48 13.19 -5.75
C ILE A 509 -17.73 14.23 -6.85
N HIS A 510 -16.94 14.23 -7.92
CA HIS A 510 -17.16 15.12 -9.05
C HIS A 510 -18.56 14.93 -9.66
N HIS A 511 -18.96 13.69 -9.93
CA HIS A 511 -20.29 13.36 -10.43
C HIS A 511 -21.39 13.71 -9.41
N GLN A 512 -21.18 13.49 -8.11
CA GLN A 512 -22.12 13.91 -7.06
C GLN A 512 -22.35 15.42 -7.08
N GLN A 513 -21.29 16.23 -7.20
CA GLN A 513 -21.40 17.70 -7.25
C GLN A 513 -22.17 18.18 -8.47
N ARG A 514 -22.22 17.39 -9.55
CA ARG A 514 -23.00 17.67 -10.76
C ARG A 514 -24.45 17.17 -10.68
N GLY A 515 -24.81 16.41 -9.64
CA GLY A 515 -26.15 15.90 -9.42
C GLY A 515 -26.40 14.51 -10.00
N ALA A 516 -25.36 13.72 -10.28
CA ALA A 516 -25.53 12.33 -10.69
C ALA A 516 -26.30 11.51 -9.64
N LYS A 517 -27.18 10.63 -10.11
CA LYS A 517 -28.05 9.83 -9.24
C LYS A 517 -27.27 8.72 -8.55
N LYS A 518 -27.71 8.36 -7.35
CA LYS A 518 -27.00 7.39 -6.50
C LYS A 518 -26.87 6.02 -7.16
N ASP A 519 -27.90 5.54 -7.86
CA ASP A 519 -27.88 4.30 -8.63
C ASP A 519 -26.86 4.33 -9.77
N ASP A 520 -26.83 5.41 -10.56
CA ASP A 520 -25.85 5.60 -11.63
C ASP A 520 -24.40 5.63 -11.11
N LEU A 521 -24.18 6.25 -9.94
CA LEU A 521 -22.88 6.24 -9.26
C LEU A 521 -22.47 4.82 -8.81
N VAL A 522 -23.41 4.08 -8.20
CA VAL A 522 -23.17 2.72 -7.68
C VAL A 522 -22.90 1.72 -8.82
N ALA A 523 -23.57 1.87 -9.96
CA ALA A 523 -23.26 1.12 -11.17
C ALA A 523 -21.88 1.48 -11.74
N GLY A 524 -21.52 2.77 -11.74
CA GLY A 524 -20.17 3.23 -12.11
C GLY A 524 -19.08 2.60 -11.25
N LEU A 525 -19.26 2.54 -9.93
CA LEU A 525 -18.34 1.87 -9.00
C LEU A 525 -18.19 0.37 -9.30
N SER A 526 -19.27 -0.29 -9.73
CA SER A 526 -19.24 -1.70 -10.15
C SER A 526 -18.41 -1.92 -11.42
N TYR A 527 -18.47 -0.99 -12.38
CA TYR A 527 -17.57 -1.01 -13.54
C TYR A 527 -16.11 -0.74 -13.14
N SER A 528 -15.87 0.27 -12.31
CA SER A 528 -14.52 0.68 -11.90
C SER A 528 -13.77 -0.43 -11.17
N ILE A 529 -14.42 -1.19 -10.29
CA ILE A 529 -13.76 -2.31 -9.59
C ILE A 529 -13.34 -3.42 -10.56
N VAL A 530 -14.19 -3.76 -11.53
CA VAL A 530 -13.93 -4.79 -12.54
C VAL A 530 -12.80 -4.35 -13.48
N GLN A 531 -12.89 -3.15 -14.05
CA GLN A 531 -11.86 -2.62 -14.94
C GLN A 531 -10.52 -2.50 -14.23
N ASN A 532 -10.52 -2.06 -12.97
CA ASN A 532 -9.30 -2.02 -12.17
C ASN A 532 -8.72 -3.42 -11.94
N TYR A 533 -9.54 -4.40 -11.56
CA TYR A 533 -9.09 -5.78 -11.37
C TYR A 533 -8.48 -6.37 -12.65
N LEU A 534 -9.16 -6.21 -13.79
CA LEU A 534 -8.68 -6.68 -15.08
C LEU A 534 -7.36 -6.01 -15.47
N ASN A 535 -7.21 -4.69 -15.29
CA ASN A 535 -5.99 -3.99 -15.69
C ASN A 535 -4.83 -4.16 -14.72
N ARG A 536 -5.08 -4.32 -13.41
CA ARG A 536 -4.03 -4.35 -12.38
C ARG A 536 -3.64 -5.73 -11.91
N VAL A 537 -4.56 -6.69 -11.95
CA VAL A 537 -4.33 -8.06 -11.47
C VAL A 537 -4.18 -9.00 -12.64
N VAL A 538 -5.15 -8.98 -13.57
CA VAL A 538 -5.07 -9.87 -14.73
C VAL A 538 -3.99 -9.36 -15.70
N GLY A 539 -4.01 -8.09 -16.08
CA GLY A 539 -3.08 -7.52 -17.05
C GLY A 539 -3.22 -8.20 -18.42
N ASP A 540 -2.10 -8.53 -19.05
CA ASP A 540 -2.08 -9.19 -20.37
C ASP A 540 -2.26 -10.73 -20.29
N ARG A 541 -2.71 -11.26 -19.14
CA ARG A 541 -2.87 -12.70 -18.93
C ARG A 541 -4.09 -13.27 -19.65
N ARG A 542 -4.03 -14.57 -19.95
CA ARG A 542 -5.07 -15.30 -20.68
C ARG A 542 -6.35 -15.46 -19.86
N ILE A 543 -7.41 -14.76 -20.23
CA ILE A 543 -8.77 -15.05 -19.72
C ILE A 543 -9.42 -16.12 -20.61
N GLY A 544 -9.66 -17.30 -20.05
CA GLY A 544 -10.36 -18.40 -20.72
C GLY A 544 -11.87 -18.19 -20.82
N ASP A 545 -12.62 -19.26 -21.11
CA ASP A 545 -14.07 -19.21 -21.36
C ASP A 545 -14.90 -19.81 -20.23
N ARG A 546 -14.25 -20.56 -19.32
CA ARG A 546 -14.88 -21.18 -18.14
C ARG A 546 -14.40 -20.44 -16.91
N ILE A 547 -15.02 -19.26 -16.70
CA ILE A 547 -14.62 -18.30 -15.68
C ILE A 547 -15.46 -18.47 -14.41
N PHE A 548 -14.79 -18.72 -13.30
CA PHE A 548 -15.38 -18.69 -11.96
C PHE A 548 -15.10 -17.35 -11.28
N PHE A 549 -16.13 -16.73 -10.70
CA PHE A 549 -15.99 -15.56 -9.84
C PHE A 549 -16.29 -15.92 -8.39
N GLN A 550 -15.26 -15.85 -7.55
CA GLN A 550 -15.22 -16.31 -6.17
C GLN A 550 -14.88 -15.16 -5.20
N GLY A 551 -15.05 -15.42 -3.91
CA GLY A 551 -14.80 -14.46 -2.84
C GLY A 551 -16.07 -13.71 -2.39
N GLY A 552 -15.92 -12.87 -1.37
CA GLY A 552 -17.04 -12.14 -0.76
C GLY A 552 -17.71 -11.12 -1.70
N THR A 553 -16.97 -10.58 -2.67
CA THR A 553 -17.53 -9.60 -3.62
C THR A 553 -18.46 -10.23 -4.65
N ALA A 554 -18.41 -11.55 -4.86
CA ALA A 554 -19.31 -12.25 -5.77
C ALA A 554 -20.78 -12.26 -5.29
N PHE A 555 -21.05 -11.91 -4.02
CA PHE A 555 -22.41 -11.59 -3.56
C PHE A 555 -23.00 -10.36 -4.25
N ASN A 556 -22.16 -9.44 -4.73
CA ASN A 556 -22.60 -8.21 -5.35
C ASN A 556 -22.93 -8.45 -6.82
N ARG A 557 -24.23 -8.61 -7.09
CA ARG A 557 -24.79 -8.82 -8.42
C ARG A 557 -24.45 -7.72 -9.43
N GLY A 558 -24.22 -6.48 -8.98
CA GLY A 558 -23.75 -5.40 -9.84
C GLY A 558 -22.33 -5.65 -10.37
N VAL A 559 -21.44 -6.18 -9.52
CA VAL A 559 -20.06 -6.54 -9.91
C VAL A 559 -20.05 -7.73 -10.87
N VAL A 560 -20.92 -8.72 -10.64
CA VAL A 560 -21.09 -9.86 -11.56
C VAL A 560 -21.52 -9.36 -12.95
N ALA A 561 -22.57 -8.52 -13.01
CA ALA A 561 -23.04 -7.93 -14.26
C ALA A 561 -21.96 -7.05 -14.93
N ALA A 562 -21.12 -6.37 -14.15
CA ALA A 562 -20.03 -5.57 -14.68
C ALA A 562 -18.94 -6.45 -15.33
N PHE A 563 -18.58 -7.60 -14.75
CA PHE A 563 -17.68 -8.57 -15.41
C PHE A 563 -18.26 -9.07 -16.73
N GLU A 564 -19.55 -9.46 -16.75
CA GLU A 564 -20.21 -9.91 -17.98
C GLU A 564 -20.22 -8.80 -19.05
N SER A 565 -20.54 -7.56 -18.66
CA SER A 565 -20.58 -6.41 -19.57
C SER A 565 -19.21 -6.02 -20.13
N VAL A 566 -18.15 -6.10 -19.31
CA VAL A 566 -16.79 -5.70 -19.71
C VAL A 566 -16.10 -6.78 -20.53
N LEU A 567 -16.27 -8.06 -20.19
CA LEU A 567 -15.59 -9.17 -20.87
C LEU A 567 -16.37 -9.74 -22.06
N ASP A 568 -17.68 -9.49 -22.13
CA ASP A 568 -18.58 -10.15 -23.08
C ASP A 568 -18.46 -11.69 -23.01
N LYS A 569 -18.24 -12.21 -21.80
CA LYS A 569 -18.07 -13.63 -21.49
C LYS A 569 -19.00 -14.06 -20.37
N LYS A 570 -19.36 -15.34 -20.37
CA LYS A 570 -20.14 -15.94 -19.28
C LYS A 570 -19.31 -15.99 -18.01
N ILE A 571 -19.85 -15.42 -16.93
CA ILE A 571 -19.27 -15.51 -15.59
C ILE A 571 -20.10 -16.51 -14.77
N THR A 572 -19.43 -17.45 -14.11
CA THR A 572 -20.09 -18.41 -13.22
C THR A 572 -19.74 -18.06 -11.78
N VAL A 573 -20.74 -17.80 -10.96
CA VAL A 573 -20.56 -17.66 -9.51
C VAL A 573 -20.91 -19.02 -8.90
N PRO A 574 -19.92 -19.82 -8.42
CA PRO A 574 -20.19 -21.15 -7.91
C PRO A 574 -20.96 -21.11 -6.59
N GLU A 575 -21.64 -22.21 -6.25
CA GLU A 575 -22.19 -22.38 -4.91
C GLU A 575 -21.09 -22.26 -3.86
N ASN A 576 -21.40 -21.62 -2.73
CA ASN A 576 -20.43 -21.39 -1.64
C ASN A 576 -19.16 -20.63 -2.07
N HIS A 577 -19.26 -19.76 -3.08
CA HIS A 577 -18.18 -18.87 -3.55
C HIS A 577 -17.49 -18.07 -2.44
N ASP A 578 -18.16 -17.87 -1.30
CA ASP A 578 -17.68 -17.15 -0.12
C ASP A 578 -16.65 -17.92 0.73
N VAL A 579 -16.60 -19.25 0.58
CA VAL A 579 -15.77 -20.14 1.43
C VAL A 579 -15.00 -21.21 0.62
N THR A 580 -14.78 -20.98 -0.67
CA THR A 580 -14.10 -21.93 -1.58
C THR A 580 -12.69 -22.30 -1.12
N GLY A 581 -11.93 -21.37 -0.53
CA GLY A 581 -10.63 -21.67 0.07
C GLY A 581 -10.71 -22.71 1.19
N ALA A 582 -11.72 -22.61 2.07
CA ALA A 582 -11.95 -23.56 3.15
C ALA A 582 -12.44 -24.92 2.61
N ILE A 583 -13.31 -24.93 1.59
CA ILE A 583 -13.73 -26.17 0.89
C ILE A 583 -12.51 -26.88 0.31
N GLY A 584 -11.68 -26.15 -0.43
CA GLY A 584 -10.52 -26.70 -1.12
C GLY A 584 -9.52 -27.34 -0.18
N VAL A 585 -9.23 -26.68 0.95
CA VAL A 585 -8.29 -27.26 1.93
C VAL A 585 -8.89 -28.44 2.70
N ALA A 586 -10.21 -28.48 2.89
CA ALA A 586 -10.88 -29.66 3.44
C ALA A 586 -10.81 -30.86 2.46
N ILE A 587 -10.97 -30.61 1.15
CA ILE A 587 -10.79 -31.62 0.10
C ILE A 587 -9.35 -32.13 0.08
N LEU A 588 -8.35 -31.24 0.15
CA LEU A 588 -6.95 -31.65 0.22
C LEU A 588 -6.66 -32.50 1.46
N ALA A 589 -7.26 -32.15 2.62
CA ALA A 589 -7.13 -32.95 3.84
C ALA A 589 -7.76 -34.36 3.70
N LEU A 590 -8.82 -34.50 2.91
CA LEU A 590 -9.42 -35.78 2.54
C LEU A 590 -8.52 -36.58 1.57
N GLU A 591 -8.00 -35.95 0.52
CA GLU A 591 -7.28 -36.62 -0.57
C GLU A 591 -5.85 -37.01 -0.22
N GLU A 592 -5.10 -36.11 0.44
CA GLU A 592 -3.67 -36.33 0.72
C GLU A 592 -3.44 -37.21 1.96
N ARG A 593 -4.46 -37.37 2.81
CA ARG A 593 -4.42 -37.99 4.15
C ARG A 593 -3.23 -38.93 4.37
N THR A 594 -2.19 -38.40 5.01
CA THR A 594 -0.97 -39.15 5.39
C THR A 594 -1.01 -39.69 6.82
N TRP A 595 -2.10 -39.42 7.54
CA TRP A 595 -2.28 -39.78 8.95
C TRP A 595 -3.40 -40.82 9.15
N GLU A 596 -3.19 -41.71 10.11
CA GLU A 596 -4.20 -42.70 10.51
C GLU A 596 -5.33 -42.06 11.32
N ARG A 597 -4.98 -41.21 12.30
CA ARG A 597 -5.92 -40.47 13.17
C ARG A 597 -5.61 -38.97 13.11
N SER A 598 -6.65 -38.15 12.96
CA SER A 598 -6.52 -36.69 12.95
C SER A 598 -6.00 -36.16 14.29
N SER A 599 -5.17 -35.12 14.20
CA SER A 599 -4.65 -34.33 15.31
C SER A 599 -5.65 -33.28 15.81
N PHE A 600 -6.86 -33.23 15.22
CA PHE A 600 -7.89 -32.28 15.57
C PHE A 600 -8.19 -32.30 17.06
N LYS A 601 -8.07 -31.15 17.70
CA LYS A 601 -8.21 -31.02 19.16
C LYS A 601 -9.67 -30.91 19.62
N GLY A 602 -10.63 -30.96 18.69
CA GLY A 602 -12.06 -30.93 18.97
C GLY A 602 -12.69 -29.54 18.83
N PHE A 603 -14.03 -29.48 18.91
CA PHE A 603 -14.80 -28.24 18.80
C PHE A 603 -14.75 -27.37 20.07
N ASP A 604 -14.48 -27.96 21.24
CA ASP A 604 -14.44 -27.28 22.55
C ASP A 604 -13.12 -26.53 22.83
N LEU A 605 -12.45 -26.08 21.76
CA LEU A 605 -11.25 -25.24 21.86
C LEU A 605 -11.57 -23.82 22.36
N SER A 606 -12.85 -23.42 22.34
CA SER A 606 -13.34 -22.10 22.76
C SER A 606 -13.28 -21.86 24.27
N GLN A 607 -12.90 -22.84 25.09
CA GLN A 607 -12.80 -22.68 26.55
C GLN A 607 -11.35 -22.61 27.08
N ARG A 608 -10.34 -22.88 26.23
CA ARG A 608 -8.94 -22.90 26.69
C ARG A 608 -8.37 -21.49 26.87
N ARG A 609 -7.67 -21.28 27.99
CA ARG A 609 -6.91 -20.05 28.24
C ARG A 609 -5.63 -20.05 27.41
N TYR A 610 -5.35 -18.91 26.79
CA TYR A 610 -4.10 -18.67 26.09
C TYR A 610 -3.53 -17.31 26.49
N GLU A 611 -2.21 -17.22 26.53
CA GLU A 611 -1.47 -15.99 26.73
C GLU A 611 -0.69 -15.67 25.46
N GLN A 612 -0.81 -14.42 25.00
CA GLN A 612 -0.04 -13.92 23.88
C GLN A 612 1.01 -12.95 24.41
N SER A 613 2.26 -13.16 24.01
CA SER A 613 3.36 -12.21 24.22
C SER A 613 4.11 -12.03 22.91
N SER A 614 4.95 -11.02 22.79
CA SER A 614 5.80 -10.83 21.62
C SER A 614 7.19 -10.38 22.02
N PHE A 615 8.18 -10.74 21.22
CA PHE A 615 9.55 -10.26 21.37
C PHE A 615 10.19 -10.04 20.02
N GLU A 616 11.18 -9.16 19.96
CA GLU A 616 11.93 -8.95 18.73
C GLU A 616 12.99 -10.04 18.54
N CYS A 617 12.93 -10.74 17.41
CA CYS A 617 13.95 -11.70 16.99
C CYS A 617 15.23 -10.97 16.60
N LYS A 618 16.26 -11.10 17.44
CA LYS A 618 17.63 -10.64 17.14
C LYS A 618 18.44 -11.66 16.30
N GLY A 619 17.76 -12.59 15.63
CA GLY A 619 18.36 -13.73 14.93
C GLY A 619 18.88 -13.44 13.53
N CYS A 620 18.42 -12.35 12.91
CA CYS A 620 18.93 -11.83 11.64
C CYS A 620 18.53 -10.36 11.51
N SER A 621 18.99 -9.70 10.45
CA SER A 621 18.67 -8.30 10.14
C SER A 621 17.17 -8.03 9.96
N ASN A 622 16.35 -9.08 9.77
CA ASN A 622 14.91 -8.95 9.66
C ASN A 622 14.21 -8.56 10.97
N LEU A 623 14.89 -8.48 12.13
CA LEU A 623 14.36 -8.04 13.43
C LEU A 623 12.85 -8.28 13.57
N CYS A 624 12.46 -9.54 13.37
CA CYS A 624 11.06 -9.87 13.22
C CYS A 624 10.42 -9.77 14.59
N LEU A 625 9.27 -9.11 14.72
CA LEU A 625 8.51 -9.25 15.94
C LEU A 625 7.89 -10.65 15.96
N ILE A 626 8.40 -11.50 16.83
CA ILE A 626 7.95 -12.87 17.02
C ILE A 626 6.90 -12.86 18.10
N ARG A 627 5.72 -13.32 17.75
CA ARG A 627 4.63 -13.54 18.67
C ARG A 627 4.76 -14.93 19.24
N LYS A 628 4.61 -15.04 20.55
CA LYS A 628 4.57 -16.26 21.34
C LYS A 628 3.14 -16.44 21.84
N VAL A 629 2.43 -17.45 21.36
CA VAL A 629 1.14 -17.88 21.92
C VAL A 629 1.39 -19.08 22.81
N SER A 630 1.11 -18.93 24.10
CA SER A 630 1.18 -19.99 25.08
C SER A 630 -0.25 -20.46 25.35
N VAL A 631 -0.60 -21.65 24.90
CA VAL A 631 -1.88 -22.29 25.26
C VAL A 631 -1.65 -23.13 26.51
N GLU A 632 -2.59 -23.09 27.47
CA GLU A 632 -2.51 -23.86 28.70
C GLU A 632 -2.28 -25.37 28.41
N GLY A 633 -1.19 -25.93 28.95
CA GLY A 633 -0.80 -27.33 28.76
C GLY A 633 -0.01 -27.66 27.48
N GLU A 634 0.29 -26.68 26.62
CA GLU A 634 1.00 -26.90 25.35
C GLU A 634 2.33 -26.11 25.26
N LYS A 635 3.18 -26.52 24.31
CA LYS A 635 4.40 -25.74 24.01
C LYS A 635 4.00 -24.40 23.40
N PRO A 636 4.67 -23.30 23.79
CA PRO A 636 4.41 -22.00 23.20
C PRO A 636 4.71 -22.01 21.70
N LEU A 637 3.76 -21.53 20.92
CA LEU A 637 3.83 -21.38 19.48
C LEU A 637 4.45 -20.03 19.15
N PHE A 638 5.38 -20.01 18.20
CA PHE A 638 6.04 -18.78 17.79
C PHE A 638 5.74 -18.48 16.32
N TYR A 639 5.47 -17.21 15.99
CA TYR A 639 5.12 -16.82 14.63
C TYR A 639 5.44 -15.36 14.35
N GLY A 640 5.52 -14.99 13.07
CA GLY A 640 5.89 -13.63 12.63
C GLY A 640 7.34 -13.53 12.17
N SER A 641 8.07 -14.65 12.07
CA SER A 641 9.39 -14.66 11.43
C SER A 641 9.29 -14.51 9.92
N ARG A 642 9.99 -13.52 9.35
CA ARG A 642 10.15 -13.40 7.89
C ARG A 642 11.14 -14.42 7.29
N CYS A 643 11.91 -15.06 8.17
CA CYS A 643 12.92 -16.05 7.85
C CYS A 643 12.55 -17.44 8.38
N GLU A 644 11.28 -17.63 8.78
CA GLU A 644 10.76 -18.93 9.26
C GLU A 644 11.48 -19.51 10.49
N LYS A 645 12.40 -18.75 11.11
CA LYS A 645 13.17 -19.16 12.30
C LYS A 645 12.29 -19.65 13.45
N TYR A 646 11.08 -19.10 13.57
CA TYR A 646 10.14 -19.40 14.64
C TYR A 646 8.89 -20.13 14.16
N ASP A 647 8.63 -20.11 12.85
CA ASP A 647 7.52 -20.84 12.26
C ASP A 647 7.84 -22.33 12.40
N VAL A 648 6.96 -23.05 13.09
CA VAL A 648 7.16 -24.47 13.42
C VAL A 648 6.86 -25.32 12.19
N ILE A 649 7.67 -25.20 11.16
CA ILE A 649 7.89 -26.30 10.23
C ILE A 649 9.03 -27.10 10.84
N LYS A 650 8.85 -28.42 11.00
CA LYS A 650 9.92 -29.37 11.34
C LYS A 650 11.19 -28.88 10.65
N ARG A 651 12.19 -28.40 11.41
CA ARG A 651 13.49 -28.01 10.86
C ARG A 651 13.89 -29.09 9.86
N THR A 652 13.77 -28.81 8.58
CA THR A 652 14.53 -29.54 7.58
C THR A 652 15.96 -29.38 8.05
N LYS A 653 16.65 -30.50 8.30
CA LYS A 653 18.09 -30.46 8.57
C LYS A 653 18.69 -29.50 7.55
N GLY A 654 19.51 -28.55 8.00
CA GLY A 654 20.17 -27.60 7.10
C GLY A 654 20.73 -28.37 5.92
N SER A 655 20.42 -27.89 4.72
CA SER A 655 20.83 -28.56 3.49
C SER A 655 22.36 -28.64 3.45
N ASP A 656 22.91 -29.80 3.08
CA ASP A 656 24.35 -30.01 2.87
C ASP A 656 24.87 -29.28 1.61
N LEU A 657 23.99 -28.53 0.91
CA LEU A 657 24.33 -27.77 -0.29
C LEU A 657 25.26 -26.58 0.04
N PRO A 658 26.21 -26.25 -0.86
CA PRO A 658 27.11 -25.12 -0.67
C PRO A 658 26.40 -23.76 -0.77
N ASP A 659 26.87 -22.78 0.02
CA ASP A 659 26.46 -21.37 -0.12
C ASP A 659 27.31 -20.66 -1.20
N LEU A 660 26.82 -20.66 -2.44
CA LEU A 660 27.57 -20.07 -3.56
C LEU A 660 27.57 -18.53 -3.51
N PHE A 661 26.56 -17.92 -2.89
CA PHE A 661 26.48 -16.47 -2.72
C PHE A 661 27.45 -15.95 -1.66
N GLU A 662 27.55 -16.64 -0.52
CA GLU A 662 28.55 -16.35 0.50
C GLU A 662 29.98 -16.56 -0.04
N GLN A 663 30.20 -17.60 -0.85
CA GLN A 663 31.48 -17.83 -1.54
C GLN A 663 31.83 -16.67 -2.48
N ARG A 664 30.88 -16.22 -3.31
CA ARG A 664 31.04 -15.04 -4.17
C ARG A 664 31.39 -13.79 -3.37
N GLU A 665 30.70 -13.56 -2.25
CA GLU A 665 30.95 -12.40 -1.38
C GLU A 665 32.37 -12.45 -0.80
N LYS A 666 32.82 -13.62 -0.31
CA LYS A 666 34.20 -13.80 0.17
C LYS A 666 35.23 -13.48 -0.92
N MET A 667 34.98 -13.85 -2.17
CA MET A 667 35.85 -13.51 -3.31
C MET A 667 35.86 -12.00 -3.59
N LEU A 668 34.71 -11.32 -3.49
CA LEU A 668 34.60 -9.86 -3.68
C LEU A 668 35.42 -9.09 -2.63
N PHE A 669 35.42 -9.58 -1.38
CA PHE A 669 36.11 -8.96 -0.24
C PHE A 669 37.52 -9.50 0.02
N ALA A 670 38.06 -10.31 -0.90
CA ALA A 670 39.39 -10.92 -0.74
C ALA A 670 40.45 -9.88 -0.33
N PRO A 671 41.38 -10.22 0.59
CA PRO A 671 42.43 -9.30 1.02
C PRO A 671 43.29 -8.87 -0.17
N TYR A 672 43.71 -7.60 -0.18
CA TYR A 672 44.65 -7.09 -1.17
C TYR A 672 46.06 -7.04 -0.55
N GLU A 673 47.06 -7.53 -1.28
CA GLU A 673 48.44 -7.53 -0.82
C GLU A 673 48.96 -6.09 -0.69
N GLY A 674 49.40 -5.70 0.50
CA GLY A 674 49.88 -4.34 0.80
C GLY A 674 48.96 -3.51 1.68
N GLU A 675 47.74 -3.96 1.99
CA GLU A 675 46.87 -3.28 2.97
C GLU A 675 47.49 -3.21 4.37
N GLU A 676 48.14 -4.30 4.78
CA GLU A 676 48.83 -4.41 6.07
C GLU A 676 50.09 -3.52 6.15
N LEU A 677 50.62 -3.10 5.01
CA LEU A 677 51.82 -2.26 4.91
C LEU A 677 51.48 -0.76 5.00
N LEU A 678 50.20 -0.39 5.02
CA LEU A 678 49.79 1.00 5.14
C LEU A 678 50.11 1.53 6.56
N PRO A 679 50.69 2.74 6.68
CA PRO A 679 50.98 3.32 7.98
C PRO A 679 49.69 3.55 8.80
N SER A 680 49.78 3.56 10.12
CA SER A 680 48.63 3.79 11.02
C SER A 680 47.89 5.10 10.69
N HIS A 681 48.62 6.13 10.27
CA HIS A 681 48.13 7.45 9.89
C HIS A 681 47.79 7.61 8.39
N ALA A 682 47.69 6.51 7.63
CA ALA A 682 47.27 6.57 6.23
C ALA A 682 45.90 7.28 6.11
N PRO A 683 45.74 8.20 5.15
CA PRO A 683 44.48 8.90 4.96
C PRO A 683 43.35 7.92 4.58
N GLU A 684 42.16 8.16 5.10
CA GLU A 684 41.00 7.30 4.87
C GLU A 684 40.21 7.73 3.63
N ILE A 685 39.63 6.74 2.94
CA ILE A 685 38.67 6.96 1.87
C ILE A 685 37.47 6.04 2.05
N GLY A 686 36.30 6.65 2.18
CA GLY A 686 35.02 5.95 2.32
C GLY A 686 34.51 5.46 0.99
N ILE A 687 34.23 4.15 0.87
CA ILE A 687 33.54 3.56 -0.28
C ILE A 687 32.23 2.95 0.21
N PRO A 688 31.06 3.50 -0.16
CA PRO A 688 29.77 2.94 0.23
C PRO A 688 29.50 1.64 -0.54
N ARG A 689 28.87 0.66 0.11
CA ARG A 689 28.52 -0.64 -0.47
C ARG A 689 27.27 -0.51 -1.37
N ILE A 690 27.42 0.14 -2.51
CA ILE A 690 26.29 0.55 -3.36
C ILE A 690 26.48 0.16 -4.82
N LEU A 691 25.38 -0.20 -5.50
CA LEU A 691 25.33 -0.29 -6.96
C LEU A 691 26.50 -1.13 -7.54
N PHE A 692 27.38 -0.55 -8.36
CA PHE A 692 28.51 -1.28 -8.95
C PHE A 692 29.55 -1.78 -7.96
N PHE A 693 29.53 -1.33 -6.70
CA PHE A 693 30.36 -1.88 -5.63
C PHE A 693 30.36 -3.41 -5.63
N HIS A 694 29.20 -4.04 -5.82
CA HIS A 694 29.03 -5.50 -5.79
C HIS A 694 29.72 -6.25 -6.94
N GLU A 695 30.36 -5.54 -7.88
CA GLU A 695 31.15 -6.10 -8.99
C GLU A 695 32.58 -5.52 -9.04
N ILE A 696 32.74 -4.20 -8.89
CA ILE A 696 34.01 -3.50 -9.15
C ILE A 696 34.80 -3.11 -7.89
N PHE A 697 34.37 -3.57 -6.70
CA PHE A 697 35.09 -3.27 -5.46
C PHE A 697 36.56 -3.72 -5.45
N PRO A 698 36.94 -4.92 -5.95
CA PRO A 698 38.34 -5.33 -6.01
C PRO A 698 39.24 -4.30 -6.70
N PHE A 699 38.80 -3.75 -7.84
CA PHE A 699 39.50 -2.68 -8.54
C PHE A 699 39.78 -1.48 -7.61
N TRP A 700 38.74 -0.94 -6.96
CA TRP A 700 38.90 0.25 -6.11
C TRP A 700 39.71 -0.02 -4.85
N LYS A 701 39.57 -1.22 -4.26
CA LYS A 701 40.35 -1.66 -3.11
C LYS A 701 41.85 -1.61 -3.42
N ALA A 702 42.26 -2.24 -4.52
CA ALA A 702 43.66 -2.24 -4.96
C ALA A 702 44.13 -0.84 -5.37
N PHE A 703 43.32 -0.09 -6.13
CA PHE A 703 43.68 1.25 -6.61
C PHE A 703 43.99 2.21 -5.46
N PHE A 704 43.10 2.31 -4.46
CA PHE A 704 43.30 3.22 -3.33
C PHE A 704 44.40 2.77 -2.38
N THR A 705 44.55 1.46 -2.14
CA THR A 705 45.66 0.94 -1.34
C THR A 705 47.02 1.25 -1.98
N GLU A 706 47.17 1.08 -3.30
CA GLU A 706 48.41 1.43 -4.02
C GLU A 706 48.70 2.95 -4.00
N LEU A 707 47.66 3.79 -3.90
CA LEU A 707 47.81 5.23 -3.71
C LEU A 707 48.07 5.64 -2.24
N GLY A 708 48.14 4.67 -1.33
CA GLY A 708 48.43 4.88 0.09
C GLY A 708 47.22 5.28 0.94
N TYR A 709 46.00 4.98 0.49
CA TYR A 709 44.76 5.26 1.22
C TYR A 709 44.25 4.02 1.94
N ARG A 710 43.75 4.20 3.16
CA ARG A 710 42.99 3.17 3.88
C ARG A 710 41.53 3.21 3.43
N VAL A 711 41.06 2.11 2.85
CA VAL A 711 39.66 2.00 2.41
C VAL A 711 38.76 1.69 3.61
N VAL A 712 37.74 2.53 3.81
CA VAL A 712 36.71 2.36 4.85
C VAL A 712 35.37 2.10 4.17
N LEU A 713 34.66 1.06 4.59
CA LEU A 713 33.37 0.69 3.99
C LEU A 713 32.19 1.04 4.89
N SER A 714 31.05 1.34 4.27
CA SER A 714 29.78 1.31 4.99
C SER A 714 29.52 -0.11 5.51
N ASP A 715 28.67 -0.24 6.52
CA ASP A 715 28.25 -1.55 7.02
C ASP A 715 27.50 -2.37 5.95
N PRO A 716 27.41 -3.70 6.11
CA PRO A 716 26.50 -4.52 5.32
C PRO A 716 25.07 -3.96 5.39
N THR A 717 24.37 -4.03 4.27
CA THR A 717 23.00 -3.54 4.14
C THR A 717 22.10 -4.17 5.20
N ASN A 718 21.48 -3.31 6.02
CA ASN A 718 20.62 -3.72 7.11
C ASN A 718 19.40 -2.79 7.17
N LYS A 719 18.41 -3.14 8.01
CA LYS A 719 17.18 -2.36 8.14
C LYS A 719 17.40 -0.89 8.48
N GLU A 720 18.37 -0.60 9.34
CA GLU A 720 18.63 0.78 9.76
C GLU A 720 19.16 1.61 8.59
N LEU A 721 20.11 1.04 7.84
CA LEU A 721 20.65 1.60 6.59
C LEU A 721 19.55 1.82 5.55
N ILE A 722 18.74 0.80 5.29
CA ILE A 722 17.61 0.86 4.35
C ILE A 722 16.64 1.98 4.78
N ARG A 723 16.27 2.00 6.06
CA ARG A 723 15.35 3.01 6.62
C ARG A 723 15.91 4.41 6.45
N LYS A 724 17.17 4.65 6.85
CA LYS A 724 17.86 5.92 6.68
C LYS A 724 17.86 6.35 5.21
N GLY A 725 18.14 5.43 4.29
CA GLY A 725 18.14 5.72 2.86
C GLY A 725 16.76 6.09 2.31
N VAL A 726 15.74 5.27 2.58
CA VAL A 726 14.36 5.48 2.10
C VAL A 726 13.74 6.75 2.69
N GLU A 727 14.10 7.15 3.91
CA GLU A 727 13.57 8.37 4.54
C GLU A 727 14.24 9.64 4.04
N ASN A 728 15.50 9.57 3.59
CA ASN A 728 16.23 10.75 3.15
C ASN A 728 16.10 11.03 1.65
N VAL A 729 15.75 10.03 0.85
CA VAL A 729 15.62 10.22 -0.61
C VAL A 729 14.48 11.19 -0.94
N VAL A 730 14.78 12.22 -1.74
CA VAL A 730 13.82 13.29 -2.09
C VAL A 730 12.93 12.92 -3.28
N ALA A 731 13.39 11.98 -4.11
CA ALA A 731 12.75 11.52 -5.33
C ALA A 731 12.41 10.02 -5.29
N GLU A 732 11.34 9.62 -5.98
CA GLU A 732 11.00 8.22 -6.14
C GLU A 732 11.93 7.56 -7.17
N THR A 733 12.72 6.59 -6.72
CA THR A 733 13.72 5.85 -7.51
C THR A 733 13.66 4.35 -7.22
N CYS A 734 14.44 3.54 -7.94
CA CYS A 734 14.51 2.11 -7.64
C CYS A 734 15.11 1.86 -6.24
N PHE A 735 14.69 0.78 -5.60
CA PHE A 735 15.03 0.48 -4.20
C PHE A 735 16.55 0.53 -3.88
N PRO A 736 17.46 -0.03 -4.71
CA PRO A 736 18.91 0.06 -4.45
C PRO A 736 19.45 1.49 -4.40
N VAL A 737 18.90 2.40 -5.21
CA VAL A 737 19.28 3.82 -5.20
C VAL A 737 18.87 4.46 -3.87
N LYS A 738 17.65 4.17 -3.40
CA LYS A 738 17.19 4.63 -2.07
C LYS A 738 18.11 4.11 -0.95
N VAL A 739 18.45 2.82 -0.99
CA VAL A 739 19.37 2.19 -0.02
C VAL A 739 20.76 2.84 -0.07
N SER A 740 21.20 3.29 -1.25
CA SER A 740 22.51 3.93 -1.42
C SER A 740 22.66 5.23 -0.61
N HIS A 741 21.59 6.01 -0.42
CA HIS A 741 21.60 7.16 0.51
C HIS A 741 21.93 6.73 1.94
N GLY A 742 21.40 5.59 2.38
CA GLY A 742 21.70 5.00 3.68
C GLY A 742 23.18 4.71 3.83
N HIS A 743 23.81 4.05 2.85
CA HIS A 743 25.23 3.72 2.91
C HIS A 743 26.13 4.95 3.03
N VAL A 744 25.77 6.03 2.33
CA VAL A 744 26.50 7.30 2.46
C VAL A 744 26.32 7.88 3.86
N LEU A 745 25.10 7.89 4.41
CA LEU A 745 24.84 8.35 5.79
C LEU A 745 25.62 7.53 6.83
N ASN A 746 25.70 6.22 6.66
CA ASN A 746 26.48 5.35 7.56
C ASN A 746 27.98 5.69 7.55
N LEU A 747 28.57 6.01 6.39
CA LEU A 747 29.95 6.49 6.33
C LEU A 747 30.14 7.84 7.05
N LEU A 748 29.18 8.75 6.89
CA LEU A 748 29.20 10.05 7.59
C LEU A 748 29.12 9.87 9.11
N GLU A 749 28.29 8.94 9.60
CA GLU A 749 28.15 8.60 11.02
C GLU A 749 29.42 7.96 11.60
N LYS A 750 30.16 7.20 10.78
CA LYS A 750 31.50 6.69 11.12
C LYS A 750 32.58 7.78 11.15
N GLY A 751 32.24 9.03 10.82
CA GLY A 751 33.18 10.15 10.83
C GLY A 751 34.06 10.24 9.60
N VAL A 752 33.77 9.48 8.53
CA VAL A 752 34.58 9.47 7.31
C VAL A 752 34.45 10.81 6.59
N ARG A 753 35.59 11.50 6.39
CA ARG A 753 35.64 12.86 5.83
C ARG A 753 35.87 12.93 4.32
N ARG A 754 36.22 11.81 3.69
CA ARG A 754 36.43 11.71 2.25
C ARG A 754 35.65 10.52 1.71
N ILE A 755 34.68 10.76 0.85
CA ILE A 755 33.79 9.72 0.31
C ILE A 755 33.95 9.63 -1.20
N PHE A 756 34.21 8.43 -1.71
CA PHE A 756 34.33 8.13 -3.13
C PHE A 756 32.98 7.69 -3.71
N LEU A 757 32.45 8.48 -4.65
CA LEU A 757 31.18 8.27 -5.35
C LEU A 757 31.36 8.49 -6.85
N PRO A 758 31.94 7.53 -7.59
CA PRO A 758 32.18 7.69 -9.03
C PRO A 758 30.89 7.65 -9.83
N SER A 759 30.83 8.42 -10.92
CA SER A 759 29.83 8.27 -11.97
C SER A 759 30.40 7.34 -13.05
N ILE A 760 30.00 6.06 -13.00
CA ILE A 760 30.41 5.07 -14.00
C ILE A 760 29.40 5.11 -15.15
N VAL A 761 29.83 5.61 -16.31
CA VAL A 761 28.95 5.85 -17.47
C VAL A 761 28.76 4.57 -18.28
N ASN A 762 29.85 3.88 -18.59
CA ASN A 762 29.84 2.63 -19.35
C ASN A 762 30.86 1.62 -18.81
N HIS A 763 30.72 0.38 -19.25
CA HIS A 763 31.57 -0.76 -18.88
C HIS A 763 32.33 -1.30 -20.07
N LYS A 764 33.35 -2.11 -19.84
CA LYS A 764 33.98 -2.89 -20.91
C LYS A 764 32.93 -3.79 -21.58
N GLY A 765 32.87 -3.77 -22.91
CA GLY A 765 31.98 -4.63 -23.70
C GLY A 765 32.34 -6.12 -23.55
N SER A 766 31.34 -6.99 -23.65
CA SER A 766 31.54 -8.46 -23.64
C SER A 766 31.94 -9.02 -25.00
N HIS A 767 31.49 -8.39 -26.09
CA HIS A 767 31.71 -8.87 -27.44
C HIS A 767 31.86 -7.68 -28.41
N PRO A 768 32.73 -7.76 -29.43
CA PRO A 768 32.92 -6.66 -30.40
C PRO A 768 31.65 -6.26 -31.15
N GLU A 769 30.70 -7.18 -31.33
CA GLU A 769 29.44 -6.93 -32.02
C GLU A 769 28.37 -6.22 -31.17
N ILE A 770 28.64 -5.98 -29.89
CA ILE A 770 27.71 -5.30 -28.98
C ILE A 770 28.18 -3.86 -28.81
N PRO A 771 27.55 -2.88 -29.49
CA PRO A 771 28.05 -1.50 -29.53
C PRO A 771 27.77 -0.72 -28.23
N ASN A 772 26.76 -1.13 -27.45
CA ASN A 772 26.32 -0.44 -26.25
C ASN A 772 26.74 -1.21 -25.00
N ASN A 773 27.14 -0.52 -23.93
CA ASN A 773 27.57 -1.14 -22.67
C ASN A 773 27.36 -0.19 -21.48
N THR A 774 26.32 0.64 -21.58
CA THR A 774 26.05 1.75 -20.68
C THR A 774 25.48 1.28 -19.34
N ALA A 775 25.81 2.00 -18.27
CA ALA A 775 25.17 1.85 -16.96
C ALA A 775 23.74 2.40 -16.96
N CYS A 776 22.92 1.99 -15.98
CA CYS A 776 21.60 2.60 -15.79
C CYS A 776 21.72 4.11 -15.46
N PRO A 777 20.87 4.99 -16.02
CA PRO A 777 20.93 6.43 -15.75
C PRO A 777 20.88 6.79 -14.26
N TYR A 778 20.10 6.06 -13.45
CA TYR A 778 20.07 6.28 -12.00
C TYR A 778 21.41 5.99 -11.32
N VAL A 779 22.17 5.01 -11.81
CA VAL A 779 23.49 4.69 -11.26
C VAL A 779 24.50 5.75 -11.65
N GLN A 780 24.46 6.22 -12.90
CA GLN A 780 25.30 7.32 -13.38
C GLN A 780 25.02 8.61 -12.60
N ALA A 781 23.74 8.88 -12.32
CA ALA A 781 23.30 10.12 -11.67
C ALA A 781 23.42 10.11 -10.15
N PHE A 782 23.58 8.93 -9.49
CA PHE A 782 23.56 8.83 -8.03
C PHE A 782 24.57 9.77 -7.32
N PRO A 783 25.83 9.92 -7.78
CA PRO A 783 26.77 10.88 -7.20
C PRO A 783 26.21 12.31 -7.15
N TYR A 784 25.41 12.71 -8.13
CA TYR A 784 24.82 14.05 -8.16
C TYR A 784 23.52 14.12 -7.36
N ALA A 785 22.69 13.08 -7.45
CA ALA A 785 21.39 13.01 -6.79
C ALA A 785 21.51 12.99 -5.26
N VAL A 786 22.57 12.41 -4.69
CA VAL A 786 22.73 12.32 -3.22
C VAL A 786 22.79 13.70 -2.54
N HIS A 787 23.30 14.73 -3.24
CA HIS A 787 23.38 16.11 -2.73
C HIS A 787 22.01 16.74 -2.45
N SER A 788 20.94 16.27 -3.11
CA SER A 788 19.59 16.78 -2.85
C SER A 788 19.08 16.41 -1.45
N SER A 789 19.66 15.37 -0.84
CA SER A 789 19.26 14.84 0.46
C SER A 789 20.29 15.08 1.56
N ILE A 790 21.56 15.27 1.20
CA ILE A 790 22.67 15.41 2.13
C ILE A 790 23.46 16.65 1.76
N ASN A 791 23.51 17.60 2.70
CA ASN A 791 24.40 18.76 2.58
C ASN A 791 25.80 18.40 3.09
N PHE A 792 26.70 18.03 2.19
CA PHE A 792 28.08 17.64 2.50
C PHE A 792 28.96 18.82 2.92
N GLU A 793 28.71 20.01 2.37
CA GLU A 793 29.45 21.24 2.70
C GLU A 793 29.29 21.60 4.18
N LYS A 794 28.04 21.61 4.69
CA LYS A 794 27.74 21.84 6.11
C LYS A 794 28.38 20.79 7.02
N ARG A 795 28.59 19.58 6.50
CA ARG A 795 29.23 18.46 7.23
C ARG A 795 30.75 18.42 7.09
N GLN A 796 31.34 19.33 6.29
CA GLN A 796 32.78 19.37 5.99
C GLN A 796 33.30 18.01 5.50
N VAL A 797 32.65 17.46 4.47
CA VAL A 797 33.01 16.19 3.85
C VAL A 797 33.38 16.42 2.38
N ASP A 798 34.55 15.92 1.99
CA ASP A 798 35.07 15.94 0.63
C ASP A 798 34.49 14.76 -0.16
N VAL A 799 33.66 15.04 -1.16
CA VAL A 799 33.03 14.02 -2.00
C VAL A 799 33.76 13.94 -3.34
N LEU A 800 34.35 12.78 -3.60
CA LEU A 800 35.15 12.50 -4.79
C LEU A 800 34.28 11.83 -5.85
N GLN A 801 34.01 12.56 -6.93
CA GLN A 801 33.00 12.18 -7.93
C GLN A 801 33.55 12.19 -9.36
N PRO A 802 34.58 11.36 -9.67
CA PRO A 802 35.08 11.29 -11.03
C PRO A 802 34.03 10.66 -11.97
N ILE A 803 34.03 11.11 -13.22
CA ILE A 803 33.27 10.52 -14.32
C ILE A 803 34.20 9.52 -15.00
N LEU A 804 33.76 8.28 -15.16
CA LEU A 804 34.60 7.18 -15.61
C LEU A 804 33.96 6.40 -16.75
N HIS A 805 34.74 6.16 -17.81
CA HIS A 805 34.32 5.40 -18.99
C HIS A 805 35.18 4.15 -19.20
N PHE A 806 34.80 3.03 -18.57
CA PHE A 806 35.51 1.76 -18.74
C PHE A 806 35.35 1.15 -20.15
N GLY A 807 34.38 1.62 -20.92
CA GLY A 807 34.07 1.14 -22.27
C GLY A 807 34.84 1.85 -23.40
N ASN A 808 35.44 3.02 -23.16
CA ASN A 808 36.09 3.81 -24.22
C ASN A 808 37.51 3.33 -24.57
N GLY A 809 38.11 2.52 -23.70
CA GLY A 809 39.47 2.01 -23.88
C GLY A 809 40.35 2.31 -22.66
N ARG A 810 41.51 1.65 -22.60
CA ARG A 810 42.42 1.74 -21.46
C ARG A 810 43.06 3.13 -21.34
N ASP A 811 43.42 3.74 -22.47
CA ASP A 811 44.11 5.04 -22.50
C ASP A 811 43.21 6.18 -22.00
N ASP A 812 41.92 6.16 -22.36
CA ASP A 812 40.94 7.13 -21.87
C ASP A 812 40.70 6.99 -20.37
N LEU A 813 40.49 5.76 -19.88
CA LEU A 813 40.35 5.51 -18.44
C LEU A 813 41.61 5.90 -17.66
N GLU A 814 42.79 5.63 -18.22
CA GLU A 814 44.07 6.04 -17.62
C GLU A 814 44.15 7.56 -17.48
N LYS A 815 43.76 8.30 -18.53
CA LYS A 815 43.72 9.77 -18.51
C LYS A 815 42.73 10.28 -17.45
N GLU A 816 41.51 9.77 -17.42
CA GLU A 816 40.48 10.14 -16.43
C GLU A 816 40.95 9.90 -14.99
N LEU A 817 41.63 8.77 -14.75
CA LEU A 817 42.18 8.44 -13.44
C LEU A 817 43.41 9.25 -13.07
N VAL A 818 44.25 9.64 -14.05
CA VAL A 818 45.38 10.56 -13.83
C VAL A 818 44.85 11.94 -13.43
N ASP A 819 43.87 12.46 -14.15
CA ASP A 819 43.21 13.75 -13.83
C ASP A 819 42.55 13.68 -12.43
N PHE A 820 41.89 12.57 -12.11
CA PHE A 820 41.36 12.33 -10.76
C PHE A 820 42.47 12.23 -9.69
N GLY A 821 43.61 11.62 -10.02
CA GLY A 821 44.76 11.47 -9.14
C GLY A 821 45.39 12.80 -8.72
N GLU A 822 45.28 13.84 -9.54
CA GLU A 822 45.70 15.20 -9.18
C GLU A 822 44.94 15.74 -7.97
N ARG A 823 43.62 15.48 -7.90
CA ARG A 823 42.77 15.82 -6.73
C ARG A 823 43.16 15.06 -5.47
N LEU A 824 43.82 13.91 -5.62
CA LEU A 824 44.34 13.10 -4.52
C LEU A 824 45.80 13.43 -4.18
N HIS A 825 46.39 14.42 -4.85
CA HIS A 825 47.81 14.77 -4.78
C HIS A 825 48.72 13.57 -5.08
N ARG A 826 48.45 12.87 -6.20
CA ARG A 826 49.24 11.73 -6.67
C ARG A 826 49.71 11.97 -8.10
N GLY A 827 50.98 11.68 -8.36
CA GLY A 827 51.58 11.90 -9.68
C GLY A 827 51.16 10.83 -10.70
N PRO A 828 51.22 11.12 -12.01
CA PRO A 828 50.79 10.20 -13.07
C PRO A 828 51.44 8.81 -12.98
N LYS A 829 52.73 8.72 -12.64
CA LYS A 829 53.43 7.43 -12.48
C LYS A 829 52.83 6.55 -11.38
N GLN A 830 52.40 7.15 -10.27
CA GLN A 830 51.78 6.42 -9.16
C GLN A 830 50.39 5.92 -9.56
N VAL A 831 49.60 6.77 -10.23
CA VAL A 831 48.26 6.42 -10.71
C VAL A 831 48.30 5.29 -11.73
N LYS A 832 49.21 5.34 -12.72
CA LYS A 832 49.39 4.28 -13.72
C LYS A 832 49.72 2.93 -13.07
N LYS A 833 50.65 2.93 -12.10
CA LYS A 833 50.98 1.73 -11.33
C LYS A 833 49.77 1.19 -10.55
N ALA A 834 49.01 2.08 -9.90
CA ALA A 834 47.80 1.72 -9.17
C ALA A 834 46.73 1.12 -10.09
N LEU A 835 46.52 1.71 -11.28
CA LEU A 835 45.61 1.21 -12.31
C LEU A 835 45.98 -0.22 -12.74
N GLU A 836 47.23 -0.47 -13.12
CA GLU A 836 47.68 -1.81 -13.54
C GLU A 836 47.51 -2.89 -12.45
N ARG A 837 47.67 -2.50 -11.18
CA ARG A 837 47.47 -3.40 -10.04
C ARG A 837 45.98 -3.65 -9.80
N ALA A 838 45.16 -2.62 -9.90
CA ALA A 838 43.71 -2.69 -9.81
C ALA A 838 43.09 -3.57 -10.89
N GLU A 839 43.50 -3.40 -12.15
CA GLU A 839 43.06 -4.23 -13.29
C GLU A 839 43.37 -5.71 -13.06
N ARG A 840 44.59 -6.03 -12.58
CA ARG A 840 45.00 -7.41 -12.28
C ARG A 840 44.19 -8.01 -11.13
N PHE A 841 43.93 -7.26 -10.07
CA PHE A 841 43.17 -7.76 -8.94
C PHE A 841 41.69 -7.98 -9.29
N GLN A 842 41.10 -7.08 -10.09
CA GLN A 842 39.75 -7.26 -10.64
C GLN A 842 39.66 -8.46 -11.59
N ALA A 843 40.66 -8.68 -12.45
CA ALA A 843 40.71 -9.84 -13.34
C ALA A 843 40.78 -11.16 -12.56
N ARG A 844 41.55 -11.21 -11.46
CA ARG A 844 41.62 -12.37 -10.56
C ARG A 844 40.26 -12.69 -9.94
N PHE A 845 39.50 -11.68 -9.53
CA PHE A 845 38.13 -11.87 -9.04
C PHE A 845 37.25 -12.52 -10.12
N TYR A 846 37.18 -11.98 -11.33
CA TYR A 846 36.39 -12.58 -12.43
C TYR A 846 36.81 -14.01 -12.78
N GLN A 847 38.11 -14.29 -12.84
CA GLN A 847 38.62 -15.64 -13.07
C GLN A 847 38.20 -16.62 -11.97
N SER A 848 38.18 -16.16 -10.71
CA SER A 848 37.78 -16.99 -9.56
C SER A 848 36.29 -17.35 -9.62
N LEU A 849 35.43 -16.40 -10.04
CA LEU A 849 34.00 -16.65 -10.26
C LEU A 849 33.77 -17.69 -11.35
N LEU A 850 34.40 -17.52 -12.52
CA LEU A 850 34.25 -18.43 -13.65
C LEU A 850 34.82 -19.82 -13.36
N HIS A 851 35.96 -19.90 -12.69
CA HIS A 851 36.54 -21.18 -12.28
C HIS A 851 35.61 -21.92 -11.33
N ARG A 852 35.08 -21.23 -10.31
CA ARG A 852 34.16 -21.83 -9.36
C ARG A 852 32.83 -22.21 -10.00
N GLY A 853 32.32 -21.38 -10.89
CA GLY A 853 31.12 -21.67 -11.67
C GLY A 853 31.27 -22.91 -12.52
N LYS A 854 32.40 -23.04 -13.23
CA LYS A 854 32.71 -24.25 -13.99
C LYS A 854 32.75 -25.49 -13.12
N GLU A 855 33.41 -25.44 -11.96
CA GLU A 855 33.43 -26.57 -11.01
C GLU A 855 32.03 -27.01 -10.55
N ILE A 856 31.09 -26.07 -10.40
CA ILE A 856 29.71 -26.37 -10.03
C ILE A 856 28.96 -26.96 -11.21
N LEU A 857 29.04 -26.32 -12.39
CA LEU A 857 28.35 -26.77 -13.60
C LEU A 857 28.79 -28.18 -14.03
N ASP A 858 30.08 -28.49 -13.94
CA ASP A 858 30.64 -29.80 -14.29
C ASP A 858 30.18 -30.93 -13.34
N ARG A 859 29.59 -30.60 -12.19
CA ARG A 859 29.11 -31.57 -11.18
C ARG A 859 27.59 -31.81 -11.21
N ILE A 860 26.85 -31.05 -12.01
CA ILE A 860 25.39 -31.16 -12.07
C ILE A 860 25.01 -32.43 -12.83
N GLU A 861 24.25 -33.31 -12.20
CA GLU A 861 23.73 -34.53 -12.85
C GLU A 861 22.58 -34.20 -13.82
N PRO A 862 22.34 -34.98 -14.90
CA PRO A 862 21.34 -34.65 -15.92
C PRO A 862 19.91 -34.43 -15.42
N ASN A 863 19.54 -35.03 -14.29
CA ASN A 863 18.22 -34.92 -13.66
C ASN A 863 18.21 -33.98 -12.44
N GLU A 864 19.36 -33.42 -12.07
CA GLU A 864 19.48 -32.49 -10.95
C GLU A 864 18.98 -31.10 -11.35
N LYS A 865 18.05 -30.55 -10.57
CA LYS A 865 17.50 -29.21 -10.81
C LYS A 865 18.30 -28.19 -10.00
N VAL A 866 18.94 -27.26 -10.71
CA VAL A 866 19.59 -26.09 -10.11
C VAL A 866 18.82 -24.82 -10.45
N MET A 867 18.96 -23.79 -9.63
CA MET A 867 18.31 -22.49 -9.86
C MET A 867 19.38 -21.39 -10.00
N VAL A 868 19.45 -20.77 -11.16
CA VAL A 868 20.28 -19.57 -11.37
C VAL A 868 19.50 -18.34 -10.93
N ILE A 869 20.10 -17.51 -10.09
CA ILE A 869 19.51 -16.22 -9.70
C ILE A 869 20.06 -15.14 -10.62
N VAL A 870 19.24 -14.73 -11.57
CA VAL A 870 19.55 -13.74 -12.60
C VAL A 870 19.13 -12.35 -12.11
N GLY A 871 20.04 -11.38 -12.22
CA GLY A 871 19.78 -10.01 -11.79
C GLY A 871 21.05 -9.18 -11.65
N ARG A 872 20.87 -7.90 -11.35
CA ARG A 872 22.00 -6.99 -11.11
C ARG A 872 22.66 -7.36 -9.77
N PRO A 873 23.99 -7.40 -9.64
CA PRO A 873 24.65 -7.80 -8.39
C PRO A 873 24.22 -7.03 -7.13
N TYR A 874 23.89 -5.74 -7.27
CA TYR A 874 23.36 -4.93 -6.17
C TYR A 874 21.90 -5.21 -5.80
N ASN A 875 21.22 -6.07 -6.56
CA ASN A 875 19.92 -6.63 -6.24
C ASN A 875 20.03 -8.10 -5.83
N SER A 876 20.84 -8.89 -6.54
CA SER A 876 20.88 -10.35 -6.40
C SER A 876 21.91 -10.83 -5.38
N CYS A 877 22.99 -10.07 -5.14
CA CYS A 877 24.09 -10.47 -4.27
C CYS A 877 24.18 -9.65 -2.97
N ASP A 878 23.47 -8.53 -2.87
CA ASP A 878 23.29 -7.82 -1.60
C ASP A 878 22.21 -8.54 -0.77
N SER A 879 22.61 -9.16 0.34
CA SER A 879 21.72 -9.98 1.15
C SER A 879 20.65 -9.16 1.89
N GLY A 880 20.92 -7.89 2.18
CA GLY A 880 19.96 -6.95 2.75
C GLY A 880 18.91 -6.48 1.73
N VAL A 881 19.29 -6.41 0.45
CA VAL A 881 18.38 -6.04 -0.64
C VAL A 881 17.57 -7.25 -1.13
N ASN A 882 18.20 -8.42 -1.26
CA ASN A 882 17.55 -9.64 -1.77
C ASN A 882 16.77 -10.43 -0.71
N LEU A 883 16.80 -10.01 0.56
CA LEU A 883 16.11 -10.67 1.67
C LEU A 883 16.48 -12.15 1.88
N GLU A 884 17.75 -12.48 1.60
CA GLU A 884 18.34 -13.82 1.74
C GLU A 884 17.66 -14.89 0.86
N ILE A 885 17.11 -14.51 -0.30
CA ILE A 885 16.49 -15.46 -1.25
C ILE A 885 17.38 -16.68 -1.55
N PRO A 886 18.68 -16.52 -1.88
CA PRO A 886 19.54 -17.68 -2.19
C PRO A 886 19.66 -18.66 -1.02
N LYS A 887 19.73 -18.15 0.20
CA LYS A 887 19.80 -18.94 1.43
C LYS A 887 18.50 -19.69 1.70
N LYS A 888 17.35 -19.04 1.50
CA LYS A 888 16.04 -19.68 1.63
C LYS A 888 15.85 -20.83 0.64
N LEU A 889 16.28 -20.65 -0.61
CA LEU A 889 16.26 -21.72 -1.62
C LEU A 889 17.14 -22.89 -1.21
N ARG A 890 18.34 -22.61 -0.70
CA ARG A 890 19.23 -23.64 -0.16
C ARG A 890 18.59 -24.41 0.99
N ASP A 891 17.93 -23.72 1.91
CA ASP A 891 17.22 -24.34 3.05
C ASP A 891 16.02 -25.21 2.60
N LEU A 892 15.50 -24.97 1.39
CA LEU A 892 14.50 -25.82 0.70
C LEU A 892 15.13 -26.96 -0.13
N GLY A 893 16.45 -27.14 -0.09
CA GLY A 893 17.15 -28.18 -0.84
C GLY A 893 17.41 -27.84 -2.31
N VAL A 894 17.36 -26.56 -2.70
CA VAL A 894 17.63 -26.11 -4.07
C VAL A 894 18.99 -25.43 -4.14
N LEU A 895 19.86 -25.89 -5.04
CA LEU A 895 21.16 -25.26 -5.28
C LEU A 895 20.98 -23.94 -6.03
N SER A 896 21.30 -22.82 -5.37
CA SER A 896 21.20 -21.47 -5.93
C SER A 896 22.54 -20.98 -6.48
N VAL A 897 22.61 -20.73 -7.79
CA VAL A 897 23.83 -20.33 -8.51
C VAL A 897 23.79 -18.83 -8.85
N PRO A 898 24.81 -18.03 -8.48
CA PRO A 898 24.91 -16.64 -8.91
C PRO A 898 25.10 -16.53 -10.43
N MET A 899 24.43 -15.58 -11.07
CA MET A 899 24.58 -15.30 -12.51
C MET A 899 26.05 -15.13 -12.95
N ASP A 900 26.89 -14.50 -12.12
CA ASP A 900 28.31 -14.25 -12.46
C ASP A 900 29.20 -15.50 -12.45
N PHE A 901 28.67 -16.67 -12.06
CA PHE A 901 29.36 -17.95 -12.16
C PHE A 901 29.22 -18.55 -13.56
N LEU A 902 28.28 -18.05 -14.37
CA LEU A 902 28.07 -18.51 -15.73
C LEU A 902 29.08 -17.88 -16.70
N PRO A 903 29.50 -18.60 -17.76
CA PRO A 903 30.40 -18.06 -18.79
C PRO A 903 29.64 -17.17 -19.79
N LEU A 904 28.97 -16.12 -19.31
CA LEU A 904 28.05 -15.28 -20.10
C LEU A 904 28.71 -14.65 -21.32
N ASP A 905 29.98 -14.24 -21.20
CA ASP A 905 30.71 -13.62 -22.32
C ASP A 905 31.05 -14.61 -23.44
N SER A 906 30.82 -15.93 -23.25
CA SER A 906 30.96 -16.95 -24.30
C SER A 906 29.69 -17.18 -25.13
N VAL A 907 28.56 -16.60 -24.72
CA VAL A 907 27.28 -16.74 -25.42
C VAL A 907 27.31 -15.90 -26.70
N THR A 908 26.94 -16.51 -27.83
CA THR A 908 26.82 -15.78 -29.10
C THR A 908 25.71 -14.73 -29.00
N PRO A 909 25.98 -13.44 -29.27
CA PRO A 909 24.97 -12.39 -29.10
C PRO A 909 23.79 -12.58 -30.06
N THR A 910 22.58 -12.74 -29.49
CA THR A 910 21.32 -12.65 -30.24
C THR A 910 21.02 -11.21 -30.63
N GLU A 911 20.04 -10.99 -31.52
CA GLU A 911 19.57 -9.65 -31.88
C GLU A 911 19.14 -8.84 -30.64
N GLU A 912 18.37 -9.46 -29.75
CA GLU A 912 17.94 -8.85 -28.48
C GLU A 912 19.13 -8.41 -27.60
N ILE A 913 20.19 -9.23 -27.52
CA ILE A 913 21.40 -8.88 -26.75
C ILE A 913 22.14 -7.71 -27.42
N ARG A 914 22.20 -7.66 -28.75
CA ARG A 914 22.86 -6.57 -29.49
C ARG A 914 22.13 -5.24 -29.32
N GLU A 915 20.80 -5.26 -29.30
CA GLU A 915 19.96 -4.07 -29.12
C GLU A 915 19.86 -3.61 -27.65
N MET A 916 20.08 -4.52 -26.69
CA MET A 916 20.01 -4.20 -25.28
C MET A 916 21.06 -3.17 -24.87
N TYR A 917 20.59 -1.95 -24.59
CA TYR A 917 21.45 -0.79 -24.30
C TYR A 917 22.27 -0.92 -23.01
N TRP A 918 21.74 -1.60 -21.99
CA TRP A 918 22.35 -1.69 -20.67
C TRP A 918 23.24 -2.93 -20.52
N ARG A 919 24.46 -2.75 -20.00
CA ARG A 919 25.41 -3.88 -19.77
C ARG A 919 24.82 -4.99 -18.90
N TYR A 920 24.13 -4.66 -17.81
CA TYR A 920 23.48 -5.70 -17.00
C TYR A 920 22.27 -6.33 -17.69
N GLY A 921 21.57 -5.60 -18.56
CA GLY A 921 20.51 -6.17 -19.39
C GLY A 921 21.06 -7.26 -20.31
N GLN A 922 22.23 -7.01 -20.92
CA GLN A 922 22.92 -7.99 -21.76
C GLN A 922 23.32 -9.24 -20.98
N LYS A 923 23.91 -9.07 -19.78
CA LYS A 923 24.27 -10.20 -18.91
C LYS A 923 23.04 -11.02 -18.51
N ILE A 924 21.92 -10.35 -18.21
CA ILE A 924 20.65 -10.99 -17.85
C ILE A 924 20.09 -11.80 -19.03
N LEU A 925 20.09 -11.23 -20.24
CA LEU A 925 19.63 -11.91 -21.45
C LEU A 925 20.54 -13.09 -21.82
N ALA A 926 21.86 -12.96 -21.67
CA ALA A 926 22.80 -14.05 -21.93
C ALA A 926 22.71 -15.20 -20.90
N ALA A 927 22.10 -14.96 -19.75
CA ALA A 927 21.93 -15.97 -18.69
C ALA A 927 20.64 -16.79 -18.84
N GLY A 928 19.64 -16.25 -19.55
CA GLY A 928 18.39 -16.95 -19.90
C GLY A 928 18.58 -17.73 -21.19
#